data_AF-A0A418QE15-F1
#
_entry.id   AF-A0A418QE15-F1
#
_cell.length_a   1.000
_cell.length_b   1.000
_cell.length_c   1.000
_cell.angle_alpha   90.00
_cell.angle_beta   90.00
_cell.angle_gamma   90.00
#
_symmetry.space_group_name_H-M   'P 1'
#
loop_
_entity.id
_entity.type
_entity.pdbx_description
1 polymer ?
#
loop_
_entity_poly.entity_id
_entity_poly.type
_entity_poly.pdbx_seq_one_letter_code
_entity_poly.pdbx_strand_id
1 'polypeptide(L)'
;MLPLIHKLLFFVFALIAGGFGAWGFYRLYRRVARGAPASEDRTGNPVQRVLYAIRVSLTQERTFRRRTAISVLHSFIFYGFVYYLLVNVVDGLEGYLPFHIYSKDSPLLAGYNFLADLLSMLVLVGVISLLIRRLFLPSKRDFRFTDKTLLHPLLKANYILRDSLIVSSFITFHVGSRVLGNAAKMTEEARKLGGYDSFQPFSSALGRLLFNGASEQAIEGWRIFGYWGALGSVLAFLAYFPFTKHIHIFMAPLNYALKRPVGSGVLPPMKGLEEAMEAEEPKLGVEKLEDLEWPRLLDAYSCIQCNRCQDVCPANATGKALSPAALEINKRMELNVIGSHPSPFTLKPAPFEGGASTAHPLLEFAINEESVWACTTCGACMQVCPVQDEQMLDIIDIRRHQVMVAGEFPPQLQTAFRGMERASNPWGISRDKRMEWAEGLKVPTIDENPTPDVIYWVGCAASYDPGAQKVARSFVQLLDKAGVNYAVLGKKEACTGDSARRAGNEFLYQQLAAENVETLNTVAPKLIVATCPHCMNAIGNEYKQLGGDYRTIHHTEYLETLVAAGKLPMERLAENVTYHDPCYLGRHNGVYDAPRSLITKMAGEVLDLERSRENSFCCGAGGAQFWKEEEEGSERISDNRFRELQARLDGAKAASDEFEQTGKVVAVGCPFCKAMMNSTPEKQKRDDIIVKDVAELMLESVQRADGTWQQAAPIGPVEGATPLEQPEVVSAPNAQTPMERTGDRPGAGAPSAVVGETSAAVINAQPGSPDATQGTQPEAQAAHPEATARKSWKPKAAGADDVTPPAPAAPAAAAPTDAPARKSWKPKGGDDVSATPVTPTPAETAVPAPTAPAPTAPVADAPARKAWAPKAKADDVNPAPVAQAEPAPATPSTDAPARKAWAPKAKADAAHATEPTAPAVPSEAAPAAAPDAATVAAPATDERKKWAPKAQQVGAAPVTEAAEPTSQPAPAPAVTPEAAPAPTGERKKWAPKAATAPAPDVQAAAPEPQVAAPEPVAAPITEHVHLEQVGENLLEEGQGATSEPGAGGRKKWQPKKKPE
;
A
#
# COMPACT_ATOMS: atom_id res chain seq x y z
N MET A 1 -18.91 -45.75 5.60
CA MET A 1 -20.23 -45.08 5.40
C MET A 1 -20.93 -44.78 6.70
N LEU A 2 -21.71 -43.69 6.72
CA LEU A 2 -22.61 -43.26 7.80
C LEU A 2 -23.94 -44.05 7.82
N PRO A 3 -24.68 -44.04 8.94
CA PRO A 3 -26.10 -44.40 8.96
C PRO A 3 -26.95 -43.50 8.06
N LEU A 4 -28.04 -44.04 7.51
CA LEU A 4 -28.90 -43.35 6.53
C LEU A 4 -29.41 -41.99 7.02
N ILE A 5 -29.82 -41.90 8.29
CA ILE A 5 -30.31 -40.64 8.88
C ILE A 5 -29.25 -39.53 8.84
N HIS A 6 -27.98 -39.85 9.10
CA HIS A 6 -26.89 -38.87 9.01
C HIS A 6 -26.56 -38.51 7.56
N LYS A 7 -26.67 -39.44 6.60
CA LYS A 7 -26.53 -39.12 5.16
C LYS A 7 -27.60 -38.12 4.69
N LEU A 8 -28.84 -38.28 5.13
CA LEU A 8 -29.95 -37.39 4.78
C LEU A 8 -29.80 -36.01 5.45
N LEU A 9 -29.58 -35.98 6.77
CA LEU A 9 -29.37 -34.74 7.52
C LEU A 9 -28.17 -33.94 7.02
N PHE A 10 -27.05 -34.62 6.71
CA PHE A 10 -25.84 -33.96 6.20
C PHE A 10 -26.05 -33.40 4.79
N PHE A 11 -26.80 -34.09 3.93
CA PHE A 11 -27.09 -33.60 2.58
C PHE A 11 -27.97 -32.33 2.62
N VAL A 12 -29.03 -32.33 3.43
CA VAL A 12 -29.88 -31.15 3.65
C VAL A 12 -29.07 -30.00 4.24
N PHE A 13 -28.23 -30.28 5.23
CA PHE A 13 -27.35 -29.28 5.83
C PHE A 13 -26.33 -28.71 4.82
N ALA A 14 -25.74 -29.55 3.97
CA ALA A 14 -24.80 -29.13 2.93
C ALA A 14 -25.46 -28.24 1.87
N LEU A 15 -26.69 -28.54 1.46
CA LEU A 15 -27.45 -27.68 0.54
C LEU A 15 -27.75 -26.31 1.16
N ILE A 16 -28.17 -26.26 2.42
CA ILE A 16 -28.48 -25.02 3.13
C ILE A 16 -27.21 -24.18 3.33
N ALA A 17 -26.17 -24.77 3.91
CA ALA A 17 -24.92 -24.07 4.20
C ALA A 17 -24.15 -23.68 2.92
N GLY A 18 -24.16 -24.54 1.90
CA GLY A 18 -23.62 -24.25 0.57
C GLY A 18 -24.38 -23.13 -0.14
N GLY A 19 -25.72 -23.08 0.00
CA GLY A 19 -26.55 -21.98 -0.51
C GLY A 19 -26.21 -20.63 0.13
N PHE A 20 -26.08 -20.58 1.46
CA PHE A 20 -25.64 -19.37 2.16
C PHE A 20 -24.18 -19.00 1.87
N GLY A 21 -23.29 -19.99 1.68
CA GLY A 21 -21.93 -19.78 1.20
C GLY A 21 -21.90 -19.12 -0.18
N ALA A 22 -22.52 -19.74 -1.19
CA ALA A 22 -22.62 -19.20 -2.55
C ALA A 22 -23.23 -17.79 -2.58
N TRP A 23 -24.27 -17.55 -1.76
CA TRP A 23 -24.86 -16.23 -1.57
C TRP A 23 -23.86 -15.21 -0.99
N GLY A 24 -23.13 -15.58 0.08
CA GLY A 24 -22.10 -14.74 0.69
C GLY A 24 -20.93 -14.43 -0.26
N PHE A 25 -20.48 -15.40 -1.05
CA PHE A 25 -19.44 -15.22 -2.07
C PHE A 25 -19.93 -14.33 -3.23
N TYR A 26 -21.18 -14.49 -3.68
CA TYR A 26 -21.78 -13.60 -4.70
C TYR A 26 -21.90 -12.15 -4.18
N ARG A 27 -22.31 -11.96 -2.92
CA ARG A 27 -22.34 -10.63 -2.28
C ARG A 27 -20.95 -10.04 -2.08
N LEU A 28 -19.94 -10.86 -1.76
CA LEU A 28 -18.54 -10.45 -1.74
C LEU A 28 -18.04 -10.00 -3.12
N TYR A 29 -18.32 -10.77 -4.17
CA TYR A 29 -18.04 -10.37 -5.56
C TYR A 29 -18.70 -9.02 -5.89
N ARG A 30 -19.98 -8.81 -5.54
CA ARG A 30 -20.66 -7.52 -5.74
C ARG A 30 -19.99 -6.38 -4.99
N ARG A 31 -19.46 -6.60 -3.77
CA ARG A 31 -18.73 -5.57 -3.00
C ARG A 31 -17.39 -5.21 -3.64
N VAL A 32 -16.64 -6.18 -4.17
CA VAL A 32 -15.37 -5.93 -4.88
C VAL A 32 -15.63 -5.24 -6.22
N ALA A 33 -16.64 -5.69 -6.96
CA ALA A 33 -17.05 -5.12 -8.25
C ALA A 33 -17.76 -3.75 -8.14
N ARG A 34 -17.75 -3.09 -6.98
CA ARG A 34 -18.18 -1.70 -6.82
C ARG A 34 -17.11 -0.66 -7.10
N GLY A 35 -15.84 -1.05 -7.04
CA GLY A 35 -14.70 -0.17 -7.29
C GLY A 35 -14.58 0.22 -8.76
N ALA A 36 -13.87 1.33 -9.00
CA ALA A 36 -13.61 1.86 -10.32
C ALA A 36 -12.91 0.83 -11.25
N PRO A 37 -13.06 0.98 -12.59
CA PRO A 37 -12.30 0.18 -13.56
C PRO A 37 -10.79 0.34 -13.34
N ALA A 38 -10.05 -0.76 -13.30
CA ALA A 38 -8.61 -0.72 -13.18
C ALA A 38 -7.99 -0.01 -14.39
N SER A 39 -7.12 0.97 -14.14
CA SER A 39 -6.42 1.76 -15.17
C SER A 39 -5.38 0.93 -15.93
N GLU A 40 -4.87 -0.13 -15.31
CA GLU A 40 -3.87 -1.06 -15.85
C GLU A 40 -4.47 -2.46 -16.09
N ASP A 41 -3.86 -3.23 -17.02
CA ASP A 41 -4.30 -4.60 -17.28
C ASP A 41 -4.04 -5.55 -16.09
N ARG A 42 -5.13 -6.13 -15.57
CA ARG A 42 -5.13 -7.14 -14.51
C ARG A 42 -5.42 -8.57 -15.02
N THR A 43 -5.72 -8.78 -16.31
CA THR A 43 -6.29 -10.05 -16.83
C THR A 43 -5.59 -10.66 -18.04
N GLY A 44 -4.78 -9.89 -18.80
CA GLY A 44 -3.99 -10.41 -19.93
C GLY A 44 -2.99 -11.49 -19.53
N ASN A 45 -2.66 -12.40 -20.44
CA ASN A 45 -1.83 -13.60 -20.20
C ASN A 45 -2.33 -14.48 -19.02
N PRO A 46 -3.61 -14.92 -19.00
CA PRO A 46 -4.22 -15.61 -17.86
C PRO A 46 -3.49 -16.90 -17.46
N VAL A 47 -2.91 -17.65 -18.42
CA VAL A 47 -2.14 -18.87 -18.12
C VAL A 47 -0.89 -18.55 -17.29
N GLN A 48 -0.12 -17.52 -17.67
CA GLN A 48 1.06 -17.10 -16.91
C GLN A 48 0.67 -16.57 -15.52
N ARG A 49 -0.43 -15.80 -15.42
CA ARG A 49 -0.98 -15.31 -14.15
C ARG A 49 -1.39 -16.44 -13.20
N VAL A 50 -2.06 -17.48 -13.71
CA VAL A 50 -2.44 -18.66 -12.91
C VAL A 50 -1.21 -19.48 -12.50
N LEU A 51 -0.25 -19.70 -13.40
CA LEU A 51 1.00 -20.39 -13.05
C LEU A 51 1.82 -19.62 -12.01
N TYR A 52 1.86 -18.28 -12.10
CA TYR A 52 2.46 -17.41 -11.10
C TYR A 52 1.73 -17.52 -9.75
N ALA A 53 0.39 -17.45 -9.75
CA ALA A 53 -0.41 -17.63 -8.54
C ALA A 53 -0.18 -18.98 -7.86
N ILE A 54 -0.06 -20.06 -8.63
CA ILE A 54 0.28 -21.40 -8.13
C ILE A 54 1.70 -21.42 -7.56
N ARG A 55 2.72 -20.94 -8.29
CA ARG A 55 4.13 -20.87 -7.80
C ARG A 55 4.22 -20.10 -6.49
N VAL A 56 3.65 -18.89 -6.42
CA VAL A 56 3.73 -18.02 -5.23
C VAL A 56 2.93 -18.59 -4.05
N SER A 57 1.76 -19.18 -4.30
CA SER A 57 0.98 -19.84 -3.24
C SER A 57 1.73 -21.02 -2.65
N LEU A 58 2.25 -21.91 -3.50
CA LEU A 58 2.92 -23.13 -3.04
C LEU A 58 4.29 -22.87 -2.40
N THR A 59 5.10 -21.97 -2.95
CA THR A 59 6.42 -21.64 -2.37
C THR A 59 6.32 -20.79 -1.10
N GLN A 60 5.24 -20.02 -0.94
CA GLN A 60 5.08 -19.02 0.12
C GLN A 60 6.28 -18.05 0.26
N GLU A 61 7.02 -17.78 -0.83
CA GLU A 61 8.30 -17.06 -0.83
C GLU A 61 8.31 -15.79 0.04
N ARG A 62 7.34 -14.90 -0.16
CA ARG A 62 7.19 -13.64 0.59
C ARG A 62 6.82 -13.85 2.07
N THR A 63 6.13 -14.93 2.40
CA THR A 63 5.83 -15.30 3.78
C THR A 63 7.12 -15.65 4.53
N PHE A 64 8.08 -16.32 3.91
CA PHE A 64 9.32 -16.70 4.59
C PHE A 64 10.28 -15.53 4.86
N ARG A 65 10.35 -14.53 3.97
CA ARG A 65 11.31 -13.37 3.97
C ARG A 65 11.59 -12.59 5.27
N ARG A 66 10.85 -12.74 6.38
CA ARG A 66 11.02 -11.89 7.59
C ARG A 66 10.73 -12.50 8.96
N ARG A 67 9.80 -13.46 9.08
CA ARG A 67 9.39 -14.03 10.38
C ARG A 67 9.47 -15.56 10.37
N THR A 68 10.63 -16.11 10.01
CA THR A 68 10.83 -17.53 9.64
C THR A 68 10.11 -18.54 10.54
N ALA A 69 10.30 -18.51 11.85
CA ALA A 69 9.64 -19.45 12.78
C ALA A 69 8.10 -19.38 12.73
N ILE A 70 7.53 -18.18 12.58
CA ILE A 70 6.08 -17.96 12.44
C ILE A 70 5.61 -18.43 11.05
N SER A 71 6.45 -18.30 10.03
CA SER A 71 6.19 -18.79 8.67
C SER A 71 6.22 -20.32 8.60
N VAL A 72 7.07 -21.00 9.38
CA VAL A 72 7.06 -22.47 9.51
C VAL A 72 5.73 -22.93 10.14
N LEU A 73 5.32 -22.33 11.27
CA LEU A 73 4.03 -22.64 11.91
C LEU A 73 2.83 -22.35 10.98
N HIS A 74 2.91 -21.29 10.17
CA HIS A 74 1.92 -21.01 9.13
C HIS A 74 1.94 -22.06 8.01
N SER A 75 3.12 -22.52 7.58
CA SER A 75 3.23 -23.50 6.50
C SER A 75 2.64 -24.86 6.86
N PHE A 76 2.69 -25.26 8.13
CA PHE A 76 1.99 -26.46 8.60
C PHE A 76 0.48 -26.36 8.36
N ILE A 77 -0.12 -25.21 8.70
CA ILE A 77 -1.55 -24.94 8.45
C ILE A 77 -1.83 -24.91 6.95
N PHE A 78 -1.02 -24.18 6.17
CA PHE A 78 -1.20 -24.03 4.73
C PHE A 78 -1.12 -25.35 3.96
N TYR A 79 -0.02 -26.11 4.11
CA TYR A 79 0.16 -27.36 3.35
C TYR A 79 -0.84 -28.43 3.79
N GLY A 80 -1.19 -28.47 5.09
CA GLY A 80 -2.29 -29.29 5.56
C GLY A 80 -3.62 -28.89 4.92
N PHE A 81 -3.94 -27.60 4.83
CA PHE A 81 -5.19 -27.12 4.22
C PHE A 81 -5.26 -27.33 2.70
N VAL A 82 -4.15 -27.17 1.97
CA VAL A 82 -4.05 -27.52 0.54
C VAL A 82 -4.28 -29.03 0.36
N TYR A 83 -3.65 -29.86 1.17
CA TYR A 83 -3.82 -31.31 1.11
C TYR A 83 -5.26 -31.73 1.48
N TYR A 84 -5.84 -31.11 2.49
CA TYR A 84 -7.21 -31.35 2.96
C TYR A 84 -8.29 -31.09 1.91
N LEU A 85 -8.01 -30.40 0.80
CA LEU A 85 -8.92 -30.34 -0.34
C LEU A 85 -9.19 -31.75 -0.90
N LEU A 86 -8.15 -32.58 -1.01
CA LEU A 86 -8.28 -34.00 -1.39
C LEU A 86 -8.88 -34.82 -0.24
N VAL A 87 -8.37 -34.64 0.98
CA VAL A 87 -8.77 -35.48 2.12
C VAL A 87 -10.26 -35.29 2.49
N ASN A 88 -10.79 -34.07 2.41
CA ASN A 88 -12.22 -33.80 2.64
C ASN A 88 -13.12 -34.44 1.56
N VAL A 89 -12.64 -34.56 0.31
CA VAL A 89 -13.37 -35.28 -0.76
C VAL A 89 -13.40 -36.78 -0.46
N VAL A 90 -12.27 -37.37 -0.04
CA VAL A 90 -12.19 -38.78 0.36
C VAL A 90 -13.10 -39.08 1.56
N ASP A 91 -13.04 -38.27 2.62
CA ASP A 91 -13.90 -38.44 3.79
C ASP A 91 -15.39 -38.41 3.42
N GLY A 92 -15.78 -37.49 2.53
CA GLY A 92 -17.15 -37.40 2.00
C GLY A 92 -17.57 -38.68 1.25
N LEU A 93 -16.68 -39.23 0.43
CA LEU A 93 -16.89 -40.50 -0.27
C LEU A 93 -17.01 -41.68 0.71
N GLU A 94 -16.11 -41.79 1.70
CA GLU A 94 -16.24 -42.81 2.76
C GLU A 94 -17.52 -42.64 3.60
N GLY A 95 -18.05 -41.43 3.72
CA GLY A 95 -19.31 -41.14 4.39
C GLY A 95 -20.53 -41.67 3.63
N TYR A 96 -20.62 -41.39 2.33
CA TYR A 96 -21.79 -41.72 1.51
C TYR A 96 -21.74 -43.12 0.87
N LEU A 97 -20.56 -43.61 0.48
CA LEU A 97 -20.39 -44.85 -0.26
C LEU A 97 -19.78 -45.96 0.61
N PRO A 98 -19.94 -47.25 0.25
CA PRO A 98 -19.17 -48.36 0.82
C PRO A 98 -17.72 -48.35 0.27
N PHE A 99 -17.04 -47.22 0.46
CA PHE A 99 -15.68 -46.94 -0.01
C PHE A 99 -14.75 -46.77 1.20
N HIS A 100 -13.54 -47.33 1.11
CA HIS A 100 -12.51 -47.24 2.14
C HIS A 100 -11.12 -47.24 1.51
N ILE A 101 -10.20 -46.45 2.08
CA ILE A 101 -8.78 -46.42 1.67
C ILE A 101 -7.90 -47.10 2.73
N TYR A 102 -7.50 -48.35 2.49
CA TYR A 102 -6.54 -49.06 3.34
C TYR A 102 -5.12 -48.94 2.80
N SER A 103 -4.17 -48.62 3.68
CA SER A 103 -2.74 -48.45 3.33
C SER A 103 -2.10 -49.73 2.78
N LYS A 104 -2.61 -50.91 3.16
CA LYS A 104 -2.13 -52.21 2.67
C LYS A 104 -2.42 -52.45 1.17
N ASP A 105 -3.39 -51.75 0.59
CA ASP A 105 -3.92 -52.06 -0.75
C ASP A 105 -3.03 -51.47 -1.87
N SER A 106 -2.25 -50.41 -1.59
CA SER A 106 -1.26 -49.84 -2.50
C SER A 106 -0.31 -48.88 -1.77
N PRO A 107 0.99 -48.83 -2.11
CA PRO A 107 1.93 -47.84 -1.58
C PRO A 107 1.49 -46.37 -1.79
N LEU A 108 0.72 -46.08 -2.83
CA LEU A 108 0.15 -44.74 -3.06
C LEU A 108 -0.93 -44.39 -2.03
N LEU A 109 -1.74 -45.37 -1.64
CA LEU A 109 -2.78 -45.21 -0.62
C LEU A 109 -2.17 -45.14 0.79
N ALA A 110 -1.10 -45.90 1.03
CA ALA A 110 -0.27 -45.79 2.23
C ALA A 110 0.35 -44.37 2.37
N GLY A 111 0.94 -43.85 1.30
CA GLY A 111 1.47 -42.48 1.26
C GLY A 111 0.38 -41.43 1.46
N TYR A 112 -0.81 -41.63 0.87
CA TYR A 112 -1.96 -40.74 1.07
C TYR A 112 -2.40 -40.68 2.55
N ASN A 113 -2.56 -41.85 3.19
CA ASN A 113 -2.99 -41.96 4.58
C ASN A 113 -1.92 -41.39 5.55
N PHE A 114 -0.63 -41.63 5.27
CA PHE A 114 0.47 -41.08 6.05
C PHE A 114 0.54 -39.55 5.97
N LEU A 115 0.41 -38.97 4.76
CA LEU A 115 0.35 -37.53 4.60
C LEU A 115 -0.89 -36.93 5.30
N ALA A 116 -2.04 -37.61 5.26
CA ALA A 116 -3.25 -37.16 5.95
C ALA A 116 -3.05 -37.12 7.48
N ASP A 117 -2.51 -38.19 8.07
CA ASP A 117 -2.29 -38.33 9.51
C ASP A 117 -1.20 -37.35 10.02
N LEU A 118 -0.07 -37.27 9.32
CA LEU A 118 1.02 -36.35 9.64
C LEU A 118 0.60 -34.88 9.53
N LEU A 119 -0.05 -34.50 8.41
CA LEU A 119 -0.49 -33.11 8.22
C LEU A 119 -1.62 -32.74 9.19
N SER A 120 -2.49 -33.67 9.59
CA SER A 120 -3.47 -33.43 10.65
C SER A 120 -2.80 -32.94 11.94
N MET A 121 -1.74 -33.63 12.37
CA MET A 121 -1.01 -33.26 13.58
C MET A 121 -0.20 -31.97 13.41
N LEU A 122 0.44 -31.75 12.26
CA LEU A 122 1.17 -30.52 11.98
C LEU A 122 0.24 -29.28 11.96
N VAL A 123 -0.97 -29.38 11.41
CA VAL A 123 -1.95 -28.28 11.45
C VAL A 123 -2.34 -27.97 12.91
N LEU A 124 -2.59 -28.98 13.75
CA LEU A 124 -2.88 -28.78 15.17
C LEU A 124 -1.72 -28.09 15.89
N VAL A 125 -0.48 -28.55 15.70
CA VAL A 125 0.72 -27.89 16.24
C VAL A 125 0.80 -26.44 15.76
N GLY A 126 0.64 -26.19 14.47
CA GLY A 126 0.67 -24.86 13.87
C GLY A 126 -0.36 -23.90 14.49
N VAL A 127 -1.64 -24.29 14.57
CA VAL A 127 -2.69 -23.42 15.11
C VAL A 127 -2.57 -23.24 16.63
N ILE A 128 -2.22 -24.29 17.37
CA ILE A 128 -2.05 -24.23 18.83
C ILE A 128 -0.84 -23.35 19.19
N SER A 129 0.31 -23.51 18.53
CA SER A 129 1.48 -22.66 18.77
C SER A 129 1.24 -21.19 18.40
N LEU A 130 0.50 -20.91 17.31
CA LEU A 130 0.13 -19.54 16.96
C LEU A 130 -0.91 -18.94 17.92
N LEU A 131 -1.83 -19.75 18.45
CA LEU A 131 -2.80 -19.33 19.48
C LEU A 131 -2.10 -19.05 20.83
N ILE A 132 -1.21 -19.94 21.27
CA ILE A 132 -0.38 -19.75 22.47
C ILE A 132 0.45 -18.47 22.32
N ARG A 133 1.09 -18.27 21.15
CA ARG A 133 1.81 -17.02 20.85
C ARG A 133 0.92 -15.79 20.93
N ARG A 134 -0.33 -15.87 20.48
CA ARG A 134 -1.28 -14.74 20.44
C ARG A 134 -1.86 -14.38 21.82
N LEU A 135 -1.96 -15.34 22.73
CA LEU A 135 -2.61 -15.16 24.04
C LEU A 135 -1.64 -15.04 25.23
N PHE A 136 -0.52 -15.76 25.21
CA PHE A 136 0.34 -15.93 26.40
C PHE A 136 1.77 -15.40 26.22
N LEU A 137 2.28 -15.28 24.98
CA LEU A 137 3.61 -14.72 24.74
C LEU A 137 3.54 -13.19 24.58
N PRO A 138 4.57 -12.44 25.03
CA PRO A 138 4.65 -11.00 24.84
C PRO A 138 5.04 -10.63 23.39
N SER A 139 4.22 -10.99 22.40
CA SER A 139 4.36 -10.56 21.00
C SER A 139 3.98 -9.08 20.82
N LYS A 140 4.70 -8.19 21.52
CA LYS A 140 4.32 -6.78 21.79
C LYS A 140 4.21 -5.90 20.53
N ARG A 141 4.80 -6.28 19.38
CA ARG A 141 4.77 -5.48 18.13
C ARG A 141 3.71 -5.96 17.11
N ASP A 142 3.51 -7.26 16.95
CA ASP A 142 2.75 -7.84 15.82
C ASP A 142 1.32 -7.31 15.61
N PHE A 143 0.65 -6.80 16.64
CA PHE A 143 -0.76 -6.39 16.58
C PHE A 143 -1.07 -5.12 17.39
N ARG A 144 -0.08 -4.24 17.58
CA ARG A 144 -0.28 -2.90 18.15
C ARG A 144 -0.20 -1.86 17.04
N PHE A 145 -0.97 -0.79 17.20
CA PHE A 145 -0.93 0.41 16.37
C PHE A 145 -0.41 1.57 17.24
N THR A 146 -0.08 2.72 16.66
CA THR A 146 0.21 3.92 17.48
C THR A 146 -1.12 4.53 17.93
N ASP A 147 -1.12 5.28 19.03
CA ASP A 147 -2.36 5.91 19.53
C ASP A 147 -2.91 6.98 18.56
N LYS A 148 -2.08 7.42 17.59
CA LYS A 148 -2.44 8.30 16.47
C LYS A 148 -3.00 7.56 15.26
N THR A 149 -2.79 6.25 15.12
CA THR A 149 -3.31 5.47 14.00
C THR A 149 -4.84 5.49 14.00
N LEU A 150 -5.46 5.89 12.89
CA LEU A 150 -6.91 5.79 12.75
C LEU A 150 -7.33 4.31 12.73
N LEU A 151 -8.19 3.94 13.68
CA LEU A 151 -8.75 2.59 13.80
C LEU A 151 -10.28 2.65 13.73
N HIS A 152 -10.84 1.86 12.83
CA HIS A 152 -12.28 1.61 12.68
C HIS A 152 -12.89 1.15 14.02
N PRO A 153 -14.13 1.55 14.37
CA PRO A 153 -14.74 1.23 15.67
C PRO A 153 -14.70 -0.26 16.07
N LEU A 154 -14.83 -1.19 15.11
CA LEU A 154 -14.72 -2.62 15.40
C LEU A 154 -13.32 -3.02 15.91
N LEU A 155 -12.25 -2.40 15.40
CA LEU A 155 -10.89 -2.69 15.85
C LEU A 155 -10.66 -2.18 17.28
N LYS A 156 -11.21 -1.01 17.61
CA LYS A 156 -11.25 -0.47 18.98
C LYS A 156 -12.04 -1.40 19.92
N ALA A 157 -13.10 -2.04 19.43
CA ALA A 157 -13.82 -3.13 20.10
C ALA A 157 -13.12 -4.52 20.02
N ASN A 158 -11.80 -4.54 19.80
CA ASN A 158 -10.95 -5.74 19.80
C ASN A 158 -11.36 -6.86 18.80
N TYR A 159 -11.97 -6.49 17.67
CA TYR A 159 -12.46 -7.46 16.67
C TYR A 159 -11.33 -8.35 16.10
N ILE A 160 -10.08 -7.85 16.03
CA ILE A 160 -8.91 -8.65 15.61
C ILE A 160 -8.73 -9.89 16.50
N LEU A 161 -8.91 -9.76 17.83
CA LEU A 161 -8.81 -10.91 18.73
C LEU A 161 -10.02 -11.84 18.56
N ARG A 162 -11.24 -11.29 18.44
CA ARG A 162 -12.47 -12.08 18.20
C ARG A 162 -12.35 -12.94 16.94
N ASP A 163 -12.04 -12.34 15.79
CA ASP A 163 -11.89 -13.04 14.51
C ASP A 163 -10.71 -14.03 14.55
N SER A 164 -9.64 -13.72 15.29
CA SER A 164 -8.55 -14.68 15.55
C SER A 164 -9.01 -15.90 16.35
N LEU A 165 -9.80 -15.71 17.43
CA LEU A 165 -10.32 -16.78 18.26
C LEU A 165 -11.35 -17.63 17.54
N ILE A 166 -12.22 -17.03 16.71
CA ILE A 166 -13.20 -17.78 15.91
C ILE A 166 -12.48 -18.65 14.87
N VAL A 167 -11.51 -18.09 14.14
CA VAL A 167 -10.71 -18.83 13.17
C VAL A 167 -9.90 -19.95 13.84
N SER A 168 -9.19 -19.68 14.94
CA SER A 168 -8.40 -20.73 15.62
C SER A 168 -9.27 -21.84 16.20
N SER A 169 -10.45 -21.49 16.74
CA SER A 169 -11.42 -22.46 17.25
C SER A 169 -11.99 -23.31 16.12
N PHE A 170 -12.33 -22.72 14.97
CA PHE A 170 -12.77 -23.45 13.79
C PHE A 170 -11.72 -24.46 13.32
N ILE A 171 -10.46 -24.02 13.10
CA ILE A 171 -9.38 -24.91 12.63
C ILE A 171 -9.15 -26.04 13.63
N THR A 172 -9.08 -25.73 14.93
CA THR A 172 -8.83 -26.72 15.98
C THR A 172 -9.99 -27.71 16.11
N PHE A 173 -11.25 -27.26 15.99
CA PHE A 173 -12.42 -28.13 16.04
C PHE A 173 -12.53 -29.01 14.78
N HIS A 174 -12.36 -28.44 13.58
CA HIS A 174 -12.39 -29.15 12.31
C HIS A 174 -11.35 -30.29 12.30
N VAL A 175 -10.09 -29.95 12.55
CA VAL A 175 -8.98 -30.92 12.51
C VAL A 175 -9.00 -31.85 13.73
N GLY A 176 -9.31 -31.35 14.93
CA GLY A 176 -9.41 -32.18 16.13
C GLY A 176 -10.53 -33.23 16.03
N SER A 177 -11.70 -32.86 15.52
CA SER A 177 -12.80 -33.81 15.26
C SER A 177 -12.40 -34.84 14.22
N ARG A 178 -11.70 -34.43 13.16
CA ARG A 178 -11.14 -35.35 12.15
C ARG A 178 -10.21 -36.39 12.79
N VAL A 179 -9.23 -35.94 13.57
CA VAL A 179 -8.25 -36.81 14.24
C VAL A 179 -8.93 -37.77 15.21
N LEU A 180 -9.92 -37.32 15.99
CA LEU A 180 -10.68 -38.17 16.91
C LEU A 180 -11.55 -39.22 16.16
N GLY A 181 -12.21 -38.82 15.07
CA GLY A 181 -12.96 -39.74 14.21
C GLY A 181 -12.08 -40.78 13.51
N ASN A 182 -10.89 -40.37 13.06
CA ASN A 182 -9.93 -41.28 12.43
C ASN A 182 -9.29 -42.22 13.47
N ALA A 183 -9.01 -41.76 14.69
CA ALA A 183 -8.56 -42.61 15.78
C ALA A 183 -9.60 -43.69 16.15
N ALA A 184 -10.90 -43.36 16.14
CA ALA A 184 -11.97 -44.34 16.30
C ALA A 184 -12.02 -45.34 15.12
N LYS A 185 -11.90 -44.87 13.86
CA LYS A 185 -11.77 -45.71 12.65
C LYS A 185 -10.57 -46.67 12.76
N MET A 186 -9.40 -46.21 13.21
CA MET A 186 -8.21 -47.05 13.37
C MET A 186 -8.42 -48.18 14.39
N THR A 187 -9.18 -47.96 15.47
CA THR A 187 -9.51 -49.01 16.43
C THR A 187 -10.51 -50.03 15.88
N GLU A 188 -11.49 -49.60 15.07
CA GLU A 188 -12.40 -50.50 14.34
C GLU A 188 -11.65 -51.36 13.33
N GLU A 189 -10.74 -50.75 12.55
CA GLU A 189 -9.93 -51.44 11.57
C GLU A 189 -8.92 -52.39 12.22
N ALA A 190 -8.34 -52.03 13.37
CA ALA A 190 -7.49 -52.93 14.14
C ALA A 190 -8.23 -54.18 14.63
N ARG A 191 -9.52 -54.07 15.01
CA ARG A 191 -10.36 -55.23 15.37
C ARG A 191 -10.67 -56.11 14.16
N LYS A 192 -10.87 -55.52 12.98
CA LYS A 192 -11.25 -56.22 11.73
C LYS A 192 -10.05 -56.82 10.98
N LEU A 193 -8.87 -56.23 11.10
CA LEU A 193 -7.65 -56.60 10.35
C LEU A 193 -6.56 -57.23 11.23
N GLY A 194 -6.76 -57.31 12.54
CA GLY A 194 -5.81 -57.90 13.49
C GLY A 194 -4.66 -56.99 13.91
N GLY A 195 -4.61 -55.75 13.43
CA GLY A 195 -3.56 -54.79 13.75
C GLY A 195 -3.88 -53.36 13.29
N TYR A 196 -3.35 -52.38 14.02
CA TYR A 196 -3.43 -50.96 13.69
C TYR A 196 -2.57 -50.62 12.48
N ASP A 197 -3.01 -49.66 11.65
CA ASP A 197 -2.25 -49.19 10.50
C ASP A 197 -0.96 -48.47 10.92
N SER A 198 0.17 -48.91 10.37
CA SER A 198 1.50 -48.33 10.59
C SER A 198 1.71 -47.03 9.80
N PHE A 199 0.96 -46.82 8.72
CA PHE A 199 0.99 -45.59 7.94
C PHE A 199 0.12 -44.47 8.53
N GLN A 200 -0.65 -44.73 9.59
CA GLN A 200 -1.41 -43.71 10.33
C GLN A 200 -0.96 -43.69 11.80
N PRO A 201 0.34 -43.43 12.10
CA PRO A 201 0.92 -43.64 13.41
C PRO A 201 0.26 -42.80 14.53
N PHE A 202 -0.16 -41.57 14.25
CA PHE A 202 -0.78 -40.68 15.25
C PHE A 202 -2.24 -41.09 15.52
N SER A 203 -3.05 -41.29 14.49
CA SER A 203 -4.42 -41.80 14.64
C SER A 203 -4.43 -43.20 15.28
N SER A 204 -3.49 -44.08 14.93
CA SER A 204 -3.34 -45.40 15.54
C SER A 204 -2.90 -45.33 17.01
N ALA A 205 -1.97 -44.44 17.36
CA ALA A 205 -1.58 -44.22 18.76
C ALA A 205 -2.74 -43.65 19.59
N LEU A 206 -3.49 -42.69 19.05
CA LEU A 206 -4.65 -42.10 19.71
C LEU A 206 -5.82 -43.08 19.83
N GLY A 207 -6.02 -43.95 18.84
CA GLY A 207 -7.00 -45.04 18.90
C GLY A 207 -6.70 -46.04 20.00
N ARG A 208 -5.42 -46.45 20.13
CA ARG A 208 -4.94 -47.28 21.26
C ARG A 208 -5.12 -46.60 22.62
N LEU A 209 -4.96 -45.28 22.69
CA LEU A 209 -5.04 -44.52 23.95
C LEU A 209 -6.47 -44.24 24.40
N LEU A 210 -7.37 -43.87 23.49
CA LEU A 210 -8.72 -43.38 23.82
C LEU A 210 -9.84 -44.41 23.58
N PHE A 211 -9.67 -45.36 22.65
CA PHE A 211 -10.74 -46.25 22.18
C PHE A 211 -10.44 -47.75 22.37
N ASN A 212 -9.28 -48.11 22.91
CA ASN A 212 -9.03 -49.47 23.35
C ASN A 212 -10.03 -49.87 24.47
N GLY A 213 -10.67 -51.02 24.33
CA GLY A 213 -11.77 -51.45 25.22
C GLY A 213 -13.12 -50.75 25.01
N ALA A 214 -13.23 -49.72 24.16
CA ALA A 214 -14.52 -49.06 23.89
C ALA A 214 -15.50 -49.99 23.15
N SER A 215 -16.81 -49.81 23.35
CA SER A 215 -17.83 -50.57 22.61
C SER A 215 -17.91 -50.14 21.14
N GLU A 216 -18.37 -51.03 20.25
CA GLU A 216 -18.57 -50.70 18.83
C GLU A 216 -19.51 -49.49 18.65
N GLN A 217 -20.55 -49.37 19.48
CA GLN A 217 -21.47 -48.23 19.48
C GLN A 217 -20.78 -46.90 19.87
N ALA A 218 -19.82 -46.94 20.80
CA ALA A 218 -19.04 -45.76 21.15
C ALA A 218 -18.09 -45.37 20.01
N ILE A 219 -17.46 -46.35 19.36
CA ILE A 219 -16.59 -46.15 18.19
C ILE A 219 -17.38 -45.56 17.02
N GLU A 220 -18.55 -46.11 16.69
CA GLU A 220 -19.45 -45.55 15.67
C GLU A 220 -19.86 -44.12 16.01
N GLY A 221 -20.25 -43.85 17.27
CA GLY A 221 -20.58 -42.51 17.74
C GLY A 221 -19.43 -41.49 17.54
N TRP A 222 -18.19 -41.88 17.85
CA TRP A 222 -17.01 -41.03 17.64
C TRP A 222 -16.64 -40.86 16.16
N ARG A 223 -16.88 -41.87 15.30
CA ARG A 223 -16.74 -41.73 13.84
C ARG A 223 -17.78 -40.77 13.26
N ILE A 224 -19.03 -40.85 13.70
CA ILE A 224 -20.11 -39.93 13.30
C ILE A 224 -19.80 -38.50 13.79
N PHE A 225 -19.40 -38.33 15.05
CA PHE A 225 -18.94 -37.04 15.59
C PHE A 225 -17.78 -36.49 14.77
N GLY A 226 -16.77 -37.31 14.46
CA GLY A 226 -15.61 -36.88 13.70
C GLY A 226 -15.96 -36.41 12.28
N TYR A 227 -16.85 -37.13 11.59
CA TYR A 227 -17.36 -36.73 10.27
C TYR A 227 -18.10 -35.39 10.31
N TRP A 228 -19.03 -35.21 11.26
CA TRP A 228 -19.81 -33.98 11.40
C TRP A 228 -18.95 -32.81 11.90
N GLY A 229 -18.03 -33.05 12.83
CA GLY A 229 -17.10 -32.04 13.34
C GLY A 229 -16.07 -31.62 12.28
N ALA A 230 -15.63 -32.54 11.43
CA ALA A 230 -14.75 -32.23 10.30
C ALA A 230 -15.52 -31.53 9.15
N LEU A 231 -16.33 -32.27 8.38
CA LEU A 231 -16.93 -31.75 7.15
C LEU A 231 -18.13 -30.83 7.42
N GLY A 232 -18.88 -31.07 8.50
CA GLY A 232 -20.00 -30.23 8.89
C GLY A 232 -19.55 -28.85 9.39
N SER A 233 -18.41 -28.75 10.09
CA SER A 233 -17.85 -27.45 10.44
C SER A 233 -17.32 -26.68 9.22
N VAL A 234 -16.70 -27.36 8.23
CA VAL A 234 -16.29 -26.72 6.97
C VAL A 234 -17.49 -26.13 6.23
N LEU A 235 -18.58 -26.87 6.12
CA LEU A 235 -19.82 -26.37 5.51
C LEU A 235 -20.43 -25.22 6.30
N ALA A 236 -20.51 -25.31 7.63
CA ALA A 236 -20.97 -24.21 8.49
C ALA A 236 -20.12 -22.94 8.28
N PHE A 237 -18.79 -23.12 8.22
CA PHE A 237 -17.84 -22.03 8.06
C PHE A 237 -17.82 -21.49 6.61
N LEU A 238 -18.23 -22.25 5.60
CA LEU A 238 -18.40 -21.79 4.22
C LEU A 238 -19.42 -20.67 4.08
N ALA A 239 -20.49 -20.70 4.88
CA ALA A 239 -21.47 -19.61 4.97
C ALA A 239 -20.92 -18.34 5.66
N TYR A 240 -19.89 -18.48 6.49
CA TYR A 240 -19.30 -17.39 7.27
C TYR A 240 -18.01 -16.81 6.65
N PHE A 241 -17.26 -17.62 5.89
CA PHE A 241 -16.00 -17.28 5.21
C PHE A 241 -16.00 -15.86 4.60
N PRO A 242 -16.99 -15.45 3.77
CA PRO A 242 -17.03 -14.14 3.08
C PRO A 242 -17.10 -12.88 3.97
N PHE A 243 -17.12 -13.05 5.29
CA PHE A 243 -17.18 -11.97 6.29
C PHE A 243 -16.02 -12.02 7.31
N THR A 244 -15.09 -12.97 7.18
CA THR A 244 -13.95 -13.19 8.09
C THR A 244 -12.61 -12.75 7.47
N LYS A 245 -11.53 -12.68 8.27
CA LYS A 245 -10.17 -12.67 7.71
C LYS A 245 -9.80 -13.97 6.98
N HIS A 246 -10.47 -15.08 7.27
CA HIS A 246 -10.08 -16.38 6.71
C HIS A 246 -10.32 -16.47 5.20
N ILE A 247 -11.17 -15.59 4.63
CA ILE A 247 -11.39 -15.41 3.20
C ILE A 247 -10.10 -15.23 2.36
N HIS A 248 -8.99 -14.81 2.99
CA HIS A 248 -7.67 -14.71 2.37
C HIS A 248 -7.20 -15.99 1.64
N ILE A 249 -7.66 -17.18 2.05
CA ILE A 249 -7.28 -18.45 1.41
C ILE A 249 -7.80 -18.55 -0.04
N PHE A 250 -8.90 -17.85 -0.33
CA PHE A 250 -9.45 -17.70 -1.68
C PHE A 250 -8.94 -16.42 -2.36
N MET A 251 -8.86 -15.31 -1.60
CA MET A 251 -8.57 -13.99 -2.17
C MET A 251 -7.09 -13.76 -2.47
N ALA A 252 -6.14 -14.31 -1.68
CA ALA A 252 -4.71 -14.12 -1.95
C ALA A 252 -4.24 -14.84 -3.23
N PRO A 253 -4.62 -16.11 -3.52
CA PRO A 253 -4.32 -16.72 -4.82
C PRO A 253 -4.95 -15.96 -6.01
N LEU A 254 -6.16 -15.43 -5.82
CA LEU A 254 -6.82 -14.57 -6.81
C LEU A 254 -6.05 -13.26 -7.02
N ASN A 255 -5.54 -12.66 -5.94
CA ASN A 255 -4.74 -11.44 -5.99
C ASN A 255 -3.39 -11.66 -6.69
N TYR A 256 -2.74 -12.80 -6.48
CA TYR A 256 -1.51 -13.15 -7.22
C TYR A 256 -1.77 -13.24 -8.73
N ALA A 257 -2.94 -13.75 -9.15
CA ALA A 257 -3.31 -13.78 -10.56
C ALA A 257 -3.62 -12.37 -11.10
N LEU A 258 -4.29 -11.52 -10.32
CA LEU A 258 -4.78 -10.19 -10.73
C LEU A 258 -3.80 -9.02 -10.42
N LYS A 259 -2.62 -9.35 -9.88
CA LYS A 259 -1.49 -8.46 -9.58
C LYS A 259 -1.13 -7.53 -10.75
N ARG A 260 -0.70 -6.30 -10.44
CA ARG A 260 -0.07 -5.38 -11.40
C ARG A 260 1.11 -6.03 -12.18
N PRO A 261 1.27 -5.70 -13.47
CA PRO A 261 2.43 -6.14 -14.27
C PRO A 261 3.71 -5.32 -13.98
N VAL A 262 3.58 -4.13 -13.39
CA VAL A 262 4.68 -3.19 -13.13
C VAL A 262 5.09 -3.12 -11.65
N GLY A 263 6.29 -2.59 -11.39
CA GLY A 263 6.84 -2.39 -10.05
C GLY A 263 6.13 -1.29 -9.25
N SER A 264 6.40 -1.25 -7.93
CA SER A 264 5.82 -0.25 -7.02
C SER A 264 6.32 1.18 -7.25
N GLY A 265 7.37 1.38 -8.05
CA GLY A 265 7.87 2.71 -8.43
C GLY A 265 7.04 3.42 -9.50
N VAL A 266 6.19 2.68 -10.21
CA VAL A 266 5.31 3.20 -11.26
C VAL A 266 3.94 3.49 -10.67
N LEU A 267 3.50 4.75 -10.71
CA LEU A 267 2.13 5.10 -10.32
C LEU A 267 1.15 4.82 -11.49
N PRO A 268 -0.08 4.34 -11.23
CA PRO A 268 -1.06 4.09 -12.29
C PRO A 268 -1.44 5.38 -13.03
N PRO A 269 -1.65 5.34 -14.35
CA PRO A 269 -1.95 6.53 -15.15
C PRO A 269 -3.38 7.03 -14.91
N MET A 270 -3.53 8.33 -14.63
CA MET A 270 -4.85 8.96 -14.60
C MET A 270 -5.32 9.24 -16.03
N LYS A 271 -6.15 8.31 -16.55
CA LYS A 271 -6.76 8.40 -17.87
C LYS A 271 -7.94 9.37 -17.84
N GLY A 272 -8.09 10.18 -18.88
CA GLY A 272 -9.19 11.15 -19.00
C GLY A 272 -9.05 12.34 -18.05
N LEU A 273 -7.83 12.75 -17.69
CA LEU A 273 -7.59 13.84 -16.73
C LEU A 273 -8.15 15.18 -17.22
N GLU A 274 -8.01 15.47 -18.51
CA GLU A 274 -8.50 16.71 -19.13
C GLU A 274 -10.02 16.75 -19.09
N GLU A 275 -10.69 15.70 -19.58
CA GLU A 275 -12.16 15.58 -19.55
C GLU A 275 -12.73 15.52 -18.12
N ALA A 276 -11.97 14.99 -17.15
CA ALA A 276 -12.35 14.96 -15.74
C ALA A 276 -12.05 16.27 -14.99
N MET A 277 -11.23 17.17 -15.55
CA MET A 277 -11.04 18.55 -15.07
C MET A 277 -12.05 19.52 -15.68
N GLU A 278 -12.53 19.26 -16.90
CA GLU A 278 -13.61 20.04 -17.54
C GLU A 278 -15.02 19.70 -17.02
N ALA A 279 -15.18 18.60 -16.28
CA ALA A 279 -16.46 18.18 -15.72
C ALA A 279 -16.99 19.11 -14.62
N GLU A 280 -18.31 19.34 -14.58
CA GLU A 280 -18.99 20.18 -13.56
C GLU A 280 -18.74 19.70 -12.12
N GLU A 281 -18.57 18.40 -11.92
CA GLU A 281 -18.10 17.77 -10.67
C GLU A 281 -16.83 16.94 -10.97
N PRO A 282 -15.61 17.51 -10.79
CA PRO A 282 -14.36 16.86 -11.19
C PRO A 282 -13.99 15.71 -10.25
N LYS A 283 -14.12 14.46 -10.74
CA LYS A 283 -13.83 13.23 -9.97
C LYS A 283 -12.40 12.75 -10.21
N LEU A 284 -11.46 13.43 -9.57
CA LEU A 284 -10.04 13.12 -9.61
C LEU A 284 -9.58 12.44 -8.31
N GLY A 285 -8.77 11.40 -8.43
CA GLY A 285 -8.32 10.61 -7.28
C GLY A 285 -9.45 9.80 -6.63
N VAL A 286 -9.38 9.61 -5.32
CA VAL A 286 -10.29 8.78 -4.52
C VAL A 286 -10.75 9.51 -3.26
N GLU A 287 -12.06 9.62 -3.07
CA GLU A 287 -12.69 10.07 -1.82
C GLU A 287 -13.26 8.89 -1.02
N LYS A 288 -13.89 7.93 -1.71
CA LYS A 288 -14.74 6.86 -1.16
C LYS A 288 -14.31 5.45 -1.56
N LEU A 289 -15.01 4.43 -1.04
CA LEU A 289 -14.71 3.02 -1.34
C LEU A 289 -15.01 2.64 -2.80
N GLU A 290 -16.02 3.22 -3.43
CA GLU A 290 -16.36 2.97 -4.84
C GLU A 290 -15.42 3.66 -5.84
N ASP A 291 -14.68 4.71 -5.45
CA ASP A 291 -13.73 5.40 -6.32
C ASP A 291 -12.42 4.62 -6.47
N LEU A 292 -12.05 3.82 -5.45
CA LEU A 292 -10.91 2.90 -5.49
C LEU A 292 -11.04 1.93 -6.66
N GLU A 293 -9.96 1.68 -7.42
CA GLU A 293 -9.96 0.59 -8.40
C GLU A 293 -10.39 -0.73 -7.73
N TRP A 294 -11.20 -1.55 -8.40
CA TRP A 294 -11.69 -2.82 -7.82
C TRP A 294 -10.62 -3.76 -7.23
N PRO A 295 -9.34 -3.84 -7.69
CA PRO A 295 -8.31 -4.65 -7.03
C PRO A 295 -7.99 -4.15 -5.62
N ARG A 296 -8.14 -2.85 -5.36
CA ARG A 296 -7.88 -2.20 -4.08
C ARG A 296 -9.00 -2.45 -3.07
N LEU A 297 -10.17 -2.89 -3.54
CA LEU A 297 -11.22 -3.50 -2.72
C LEU A 297 -11.00 -5.01 -2.49
N LEU A 298 -10.38 -5.72 -3.44
CA LEU A 298 -9.96 -7.13 -3.27
C LEU A 298 -8.87 -7.26 -2.18
N ASP A 299 -7.88 -6.36 -2.19
CA ASP A 299 -6.78 -6.30 -1.22
C ASP A 299 -7.26 -6.31 0.25
N ALA A 300 -8.34 -5.59 0.56
CA ALA A 300 -8.91 -5.56 1.90
C ALA A 300 -9.34 -6.97 2.40
N TYR A 301 -9.78 -7.84 1.49
CA TYR A 301 -10.12 -9.24 1.78
C TYR A 301 -8.92 -10.18 1.72
N SER A 302 -7.93 -9.91 0.85
CA SER A 302 -6.63 -10.60 0.81
C SER A 302 -5.82 -10.41 2.10
N CYS A 303 -5.86 -9.22 2.69
CA CYS A 303 -5.11 -8.83 3.89
C CYS A 303 -5.41 -9.74 5.10
N ILE A 304 -4.51 -10.67 5.44
CA ILE A 304 -4.66 -11.58 6.60
C ILE A 304 -4.33 -10.93 7.97
N GLN A 305 -4.27 -9.59 8.05
CA GLN A 305 -4.00 -8.84 9.30
C GLN A 305 -2.63 -9.17 9.94
N CYS A 306 -1.60 -9.48 9.13
CA CYS A 306 -0.30 -9.93 9.65
C CYS A 306 0.66 -8.81 10.11
N ASN A 307 0.32 -7.55 9.85
CA ASN A 307 1.08 -6.31 10.13
C ASN A 307 2.53 -6.26 9.60
N ARG A 308 2.97 -7.17 8.71
CA ARG A 308 4.32 -7.13 8.12
C ARG A 308 4.59 -5.81 7.37
N CYS A 309 3.59 -5.30 6.64
CA CYS A 309 3.64 -4.01 5.96
C CYS A 309 3.70 -2.80 6.91
N GLN A 310 3.33 -2.98 8.18
CA GLN A 310 3.48 -1.99 9.24
C GLN A 310 4.90 -2.04 9.86
N ASP A 311 5.44 -3.24 10.14
CA ASP A 311 6.78 -3.41 10.73
C ASP A 311 7.88 -2.67 9.94
N VAL A 312 7.76 -2.68 8.61
CA VAL A 312 8.71 -2.05 7.68
C VAL A 312 8.35 -0.62 7.29
N CYS A 313 7.21 -0.10 7.75
CA CYS A 313 6.79 1.26 7.42
C CYS A 313 7.64 2.26 8.20
N PRO A 314 8.38 3.18 7.54
CA PRO A 314 9.27 4.10 8.24
C PRO A 314 8.51 5.10 9.11
N ALA A 315 7.30 5.49 8.70
CA ALA A 315 6.46 6.37 9.50
C ALA A 315 5.96 5.67 10.79
N ASN A 316 5.41 4.45 10.69
CA ASN A 316 5.02 3.69 11.89
C ASN A 316 6.21 3.39 12.80
N ALA A 317 7.37 3.06 12.22
CA ALA A 317 8.58 2.75 12.99
C ALA A 317 9.12 3.97 13.78
N THR A 318 8.73 5.19 13.38
CA THR A 318 9.07 6.46 14.04
C THR A 318 7.87 7.12 14.75
N GLY A 319 6.86 6.32 15.12
CA GLY A 319 5.79 6.73 16.05
C GLY A 319 4.62 7.53 15.47
N LYS A 320 4.60 7.79 14.16
CA LYS A 320 3.53 8.53 13.47
C LYS A 320 2.23 7.71 13.32
N ALA A 321 1.15 8.32 12.86
CA ALA A 321 -0.14 7.67 12.66
C ALA A 321 -0.13 6.54 11.60
N LEU A 322 0.66 6.68 10.52
CA LEU A 322 0.59 5.81 9.34
C LEU A 322 0.90 4.34 9.65
N SER A 323 -0.15 3.52 9.72
CA SER A 323 -0.06 2.07 9.57
C SER A 323 -0.67 1.63 8.22
N PRO A 324 0.14 1.15 7.27
CA PRO A 324 -0.36 0.55 6.03
C PRO A 324 -1.20 -0.73 6.28
N ALA A 325 -1.04 -1.38 7.43
CA ALA A 325 -1.88 -2.49 7.84
C ALA A 325 -3.26 -2.02 8.33
N ALA A 326 -3.32 -0.93 9.10
CA ALA A 326 -4.59 -0.39 9.58
C ALA A 326 -5.53 -0.02 8.42
N LEU A 327 -5.01 0.63 7.37
CA LEU A 327 -5.76 0.96 6.14
C LEU A 327 -6.51 -0.24 5.55
N GLU A 328 -5.80 -1.31 5.19
CA GLU A 328 -6.42 -2.50 4.58
C GLU A 328 -7.38 -3.24 5.54
N ILE A 329 -7.10 -3.22 6.86
CA ILE A 329 -7.99 -3.81 7.86
C ILE A 329 -9.26 -2.97 8.02
N ASN A 330 -9.13 -1.64 8.14
CA ASN A 330 -10.24 -0.69 8.27
C ASN A 330 -11.18 -0.75 7.05
N LYS A 331 -10.63 -0.78 5.82
CA LYS A 331 -11.42 -0.97 4.59
C LYS A 331 -12.31 -2.21 4.67
N ARG A 332 -11.77 -3.38 5.07
CA ARG A 332 -12.59 -4.59 5.22
C ARG A 332 -13.60 -4.50 6.35
N MET A 333 -13.28 -3.86 7.47
CA MET A 333 -14.26 -3.68 8.55
C MET A 333 -15.48 -2.91 8.03
N GLU A 334 -15.26 -1.81 7.31
CA GLU A 334 -16.34 -1.01 6.73
C GLU A 334 -17.10 -1.76 5.63
N LEU A 335 -16.38 -2.41 4.69
CA LEU A 335 -16.98 -3.25 3.65
C LEU A 335 -17.81 -4.43 4.20
N ASN A 336 -17.54 -4.86 5.44
CA ASN A 336 -18.36 -5.83 6.17
C ASN A 336 -19.51 -5.18 6.95
N VAL A 337 -19.39 -3.94 7.43
CA VAL A 337 -20.48 -3.17 8.05
C VAL A 337 -21.53 -2.79 7.01
N ILE A 338 -21.15 -2.14 5.90
CA ILE A 338 -22.07 -1.79 4.81
C ILE A 338 -22.58 -3.02 4.04
N GLY A 339 -21.85 -4.14 4.14
CA GLY A 339 -22.26 -5.47 3.68
C GLY A 339 -23.06 -6.29 4.70
N SER A 340 -23.39 -5.74 5.87
CA SER A 340 -24.17 -6.46 6.88
C SER A 340 -25.69 -6.32 6.65
N HIS A 341 -26.45 -7.25 7.24
CA HIS A 341 -27.92 -7.16 7.36
C HIS A 341 -28.33 -7.53 8.79
N PRO A 342 -29.47 -7.03 9.31
CA PRO A 342 -29.95 -7.37 10.66
C PRO A 342 -30.20 -8.87 10.89
N SER A 343 -30.39 -9.65 9.83
CA SER A 343 -30.47 -11.11 9.87
C SER A 343 -29.51 -11.73 8.85
N PRO A 344 -28.73 -12.77 9.22
CA PRO A 344 -27.85 -13.48 8.28
C PRO A 344 -28.64 -14.22 7.18
N PHE A 345 -29.92 -14.50 7.41
CA PHE A 345 -30.83 -15.14 6.45
C PHE A 345 -31.40 -14.17 5.40
N THR A 346 -30.86 -12.95 5.30
CA THR A 346 -31.33 -11.92 4.36
C THR A 346 -30.80 -12.20 2.95
N LEU A 347 -31.62 -12.86 2.14
CA LEU A 347 -31.38 -13.12 0.70
C LEU A 347 -31.67 -11.88 -0.16
N LYS A 348 -31.07 -10.74 0.19
CA LYS A 348 -31.15 -9.45 -0.52
C LYS A 348 -29.76 -8.80 -0.61
N PRO A 349 -29.37 -8.12 -1.70
CA PRO A 349 -28.15 -7.31 -1.70
C PRO A 349 -28.24 -6.19 -0.66
N ALA A 350 -27.10 -5.78 -0.09
CA ALA A 350 -27.00 -4.55 0.69
C ALA A 350 -27.07 -3.30 -0.23
N PRO A 351 -27.36 -2.10 0.28
CA PRO A 351 -27.45 -0.89 -0.55
C PRO A 351 -26.18 -0.62 -1.37
N PHE A 352 -24.99 -0.79 -0.77
CA PHE A 352 -23.70 -0.65 -1.47
C PHE A 352 -23.52 -1.71 -2.57
N GLU A 353 -23.93 -2.96 -2.33
CA GLU A 353 -23.94 -4.00 -3.37
C GLU A 353 -24.97 -3.74 -4.47
N GLY A 354 -26.00 -2.94 -4.17
CA GLY A 354 -27.07 -2.51 -5.09
C GLY A 354 -26.72 -1.30 -5.96
N GLY A 355 -25.65 -0.56 -5.63
CA GLY A 355 -25.20 0.63 -6.38
C GLY A 355 -25.15 1.93 -5.56
N ALA A 356 -25.59 1.96 -4.30
CA ALA A 356 -25.53 3.16 -3.46
C ALA A 356 -24.09 3.57 -3.13
N SER A 357 -23.85 4.88 -2.99
CA SER A 357 -22.56 5.44 -2.54
C SER A 357 -22.30 5.17 -1.05
N THR A 358 -21.04 5.19 -0.60
CA THR A 358 -20.77 5.19 0.85
C THR A 358 -21.11 6.53 1.50
N ALA A 359 -21.59 6.47 2.74
CA ALA A 359 -21.94 7.65 3.54
C ALA A 359 -20.69 8.45 3.97
N HIS A 360 -19.58 7.76 4.22
CA HIS A 360 -18.33 8.33 4.74
C HIS A 360 -17.21 8.26 3.69
N PRO A 361 -16.32 9.27 3.63
CA PRO A 361 -15.08 9.23 2.88
C PRO A 361 -14.03 8.36 3.60
N LEU A 362 -12.98 7.95 2.88
CA LEU A 362 -11.89 7.13 3.45
C LEU A 362 -11.17 7.83 4.63
N LEU A 363 -11.16 9.16 4.67
CA LEU A 363 -10.51 9.94 5.72
C LEU A 363 -11.16 9.81 7.11
N GLU A 364 -12.45 9.44 7.18
CA GLU A 364 -13.17 9.32 8.46
C GLU A 364 -12.97 7.95 9.14
N PHE A 365 -12.71 6.88 8.39
CA PHE A 365 -12.67 5.52 8.94
C PHE A 365 -11.47 4.66 8.50
N ALA A 366 -10.87 4.91 7.34
CA ALA A 366 -9.84 4.05 6.74
C ALA A 366 -8.42 4.52 7.08
N ILE A 367 -8.13 5.81 6.94
CA ILE A 367 -6.81 6.40 7.17
C ILE A 367 -6.98 7.90 7.49
N ASN A 368 -6.28 8.48 8.47
CA ASN A 368 -6.36 9.93 8.74
C ASN A 368 -5.39 10.75 7.88
N GLU A 369 -5.62 12.06 7.80
CA GLU A 369 -4.80 13.02 7.04
C GLU A 369 -3.30 12.91 7.39
N GLU A 370 -2.93 12.87 8.68
CA GLU A 370 -1.54 12.66 9.13
C GLU A 370 -0.92 11.39 8.50
N SER A 371 -1.68 10.29 8.46
CA SER A 371 -1.22 9.05 7.85
C SER A 371 -1.06 9.16 6.32
N VAL A 372 -1.94 9.92 5.66
CA VAL A 372 -1.85 10.17 4.21
C VAL A 372 -0.58 10.96 3.88
N TRP A 373 -0.27 12.00 4.65
CA TRP A 373 0.88 12.85 4.39
C TRP A 373 2.21 12.26 4.88
N ALA A 374 2.22 11.40 5.90
CA ALA A 374 3.42 10.67 6.35
C ALA A 374 3.92 9.56 5.38
N CYS A 375 3.23 9.30 4.27
CA CYS A 375 3.67 8.30 3.29
C CYS A 375 4.87 8.77 2.45
N THR A 376 6.01 8.08 2.62
CA THR A 376 7.26 8.35 1.88
C THR A 376 7.31 7.74 0.47
N THR A 377 6.23 7.10 0.00
CA THR A 377 6.16 6.31 -1.26
C THR A 377 7.24 5.23 -1.44
N CYS A 378 7.99 4.86 -0.41
CA CYS A 378 9.20 4.04 -0.55
C CYS A 378 8.96 2.54 -0.87
N GLY A 379 7.72 2.12 -1.15
CA GLY A 379 7.35 0.76 -1.56
C GLY A 379 7.54 -0.37 -0.53
N ALA A 380 8.02 -0.09 0.68
CA ALA A 380 8.39 -1.12 1.66
C ALA A 380 7.23 -2.05 2.03
N CYS A 381 6.03 -1.49 2.22
CA CYS A 381 4.81 -2.23 2.52
C CYS A 381 4.46 -3.26 1.42
N MET A 382 4.44 -2.84 0.15
CA MET A 382 4.14 -3.70 -1.00
C MET A 382 5.21 -4.78 -1.24
N GLN A 383 6.48 -4.51 -0.92
CA GLN A 383 7.58 -5.48 -1.09
C GLN A 383 7.55 -6.60 -0.04
N VAL A 384 7.10 -6.30 1.18
CA VAL A 384 6.99 -7.30 2.26
C VAL A 384 5.60 -7.96 2.36
N CYS A 385 4.58 -7.38 1.73
CA CYS A 385 3.23 -7.92 1.79
C CYS A 385 3.16 -9.32 1.14
N PRO A 386 2.82 -10.39 1.90
CA PRO A 386 2.82 -11.75 1.36
C PRO A 386 1.72 -11.96 0.33
N VAL A 387 0.54 -11.40 0.60
CA VAL A 387 -0.67 -11.46 -0.23
C VAL A 387 -0.71 -10.40 -1.35
N GLN A 388 0.40 -9.65 -1.49
CA GLN A 388 0.71 -8.65 -2.52
C GLN A 388 -0.15 -7.38 -2.55
N ASP A 389 -0.98 -7.14 -1.52
CA ASP A 389 -1.80 -5.93 -1.36
C ASP A 389 -1.04 -4.63 -1.72
N GLU A 390 -1.72 -3.74 -2.44
CA GLU A 390 -1.10 -2.60 -3.13
C GLU A 390 -1.13 -1.30 -2.31
N GLN A 391 -1.39 -1.39 -0.99
CA GLN A 391 -1.76 -0.35 0.01
C GLN A 391 -1.05 1.02 0.01
N MET A 392 0.02 1.21 -0.77
CA MET A 392 0.64 2.52 -1.02
C MET A 392 -0.16 3.36 -2.03
N LEU A 393 -0.83 2.71 -2.98
CA LEU A 393 -1.52 3.39 -4.08
C LEU A 393 -2.77 4.14 -3.60
N ASP A 394 -3.54 3.59 -2.66
CA ASP A 394 -4.71 4.29 -2.07
C ASP A 394 -4.29 5.64 -1.51
N ILE A 395 -3.12 5.70 -0.86
CA ILE A 395 -2.62 6.92 -0.24
C ILE A 395 -2.29 7.97 -1.31
N ILE A 396 -1.81 7.55 -2.48
CA ILE A 396 -1.57 8.46 -3.61
C ILE A 396 -2.87 8.87 -4.31
N ASP A 397 -3.86 7.99 -4.41
CA ASP A 397 -5.14 8.33 -5.02
C ASP A 397 -6.01 9.21 -4.09
N ILE A 398 -5.92 9.04 -2.77
CA ILE A 398 -6.46 9.99 -1.78
C ILE A 398 -5.73 11.33 -1.88
N ARG A 399 -4.39 11.35 -1.99
CA ARG A 399 -3.64 12.60 -2.24
C ARG A 399 -4.04 13.29 -3.56
N ARG A 400 -4.34 12.52 -4.62
CA ARG A 400 -4.81 13.05 -5.90
C ARG A 400 -6.13 13.81 -5.75
N HIS A 401 -7.07 13.25 -4.98
CA HIS A 401 -8.33 13.94 -4.65
C HIS A 401 -8.10 15.17 -3.77
N GLN A 402 -7.35 14.99 -2.67
CA GLN A 402 -7.03 16.06 -1.71
C GLN A 402 -6.38 17.28 -2.39
N VAL A 403 -5.40 17.07 -3.28
CA VAL A 403 -4.70 18.16 -3.97
C VAL A 403 -5.52 18.77 -5.11
N MET A 404 -6.16 17.96 -5.96
CA MET A 404 -6.75 18.46 -7.21
C MET A 404 -8.25 18.77 -7.12
N VAL A 405 -8.96 18.29 -6.08
CA VAL A 405 -10.40 18.53 -5.87
C VAL A 405 -10.64 19.34 -4.60
N ALA A 406 -10.11 18.88 -3.44
CA ALA A 406 -10.34 19.56 -2.16
C ALA A 406 -9.47 20.81 -1.96
N GLY A 407 -8.29 20.86 -2.58
CA GLY A 407 -7.27 21.90 -2.33
C GLY A 407 -6.57 21.75 -0.97
N GLU A 408 -6.68 20.59 -0.33
CA GLU A 408 -6.17 20.29 1.01
C GLU A 408 -4.82 19.57 0.91
N PHE A 409 -3.75 20.24 1.35
CA PHE A 409 -2.40 19.67 1.42
C PHE A 409 -1.48 20.49 2.35
N PRO A 410 -0.39 19.89 2.87
CA PRO A 410 0.59 20.59 3.70
C PRO A 410 1.09 21.89 3.05
N PRO A 411 0.88 23.08 3.65
CA PRO A 411 1.08 24.37 2.98
C PRO A 411 2.50 24.61 2.43
N GLN A 412 3.51 23.91 2.96
CA GLN A 412 4.89 23.99 2.48
C GLN A 412 5.02 23.50 1.02
N LEU A 413 4.22 22.50 0.61
CA LEU A 413 4.21 21.97 -0.76
C LEU A 413 3.81 23.03 -1.80
N GLN A 414 3.04 24.05 -1.40
CA GLN A 414 2.60 25.13 -2.27
C GLN A 414 3.78 25.89 -2.92
N THR A 415 4.91 26.01 -2.21
CA THR A 415 6.14 26.62 -2.72
C THR A 415 6.75 25.78 -3.83
N ALA A 416 6.84 24.46 -3.63
CA ALA A 416 7.37 23.53 -4.62
C ALA A 416 6.48 23.45 -5.87
N PHE A 417 5.15 23.46 -5.70
CA PHE A 417 4.20 23.55 -6.82
C PHE A 417 4.39 24.85 -7.62
N ARG A 418 4.38 26.02 -6.97
CA ARG A 418 4.58 27.31 -7.65
C ARG A 418 5.94 27.45 -8.34
N GLY A 419 6.99 26.84 -7.79
CA GLY A 419 8.29 26.77 -8.46
C GLY A 419 8.24 25.91 -9.72
N MET A 420 7.60 24.74 -9.62
CA MET A 420 7.39 23.84 -10.77
C MET A 420 6.53 24.47 -11.86
N GLU A 421 5.45 25.16 -11.51
CA GLU A 421 4.56 25.90 -12.43
C GLU A 421 5.28 27.04 -13.17
N ARG A 422 6.08 27.84 -12.45
CA ARG A 422 6.60 29.14 -12.95
C ARG A 422 8.04 29.09 -13.49
N ALA A 423 8.84 28.14 -13.01
CA ALA A 423 10.25 28.02 -13.33
C ALA A 423 10.66 26.59 -13.72
N SER A 424 9.68 25.69 -13.90
CA SER A 424 9.90 24.28 -14.24
C SER A 424 10.79 23.53 -13.22
N ASN A 425 10.85 23.97 -11.95
CA ASN A 425 11.61 23.29 -10.89
C ASN A 425 11.12 23.65 -9.46
N PRO A 426 11.13 22.70 -8.50
CA PRO A 426 10.55 22.91 -7.17
C PRO A 426 11.32 23.88 -6.26
N TRP A 427 12.52 24.35 -6.65
CA TRP A 427 13.22 25.44 -5.95
C TRP A 427 12.73 26.83 -6.39
N GLY A 428 12.00 26.96 -7.52
CA GLY A 428 11.52 28.24 -8.04
C GLY A 428 12.60 29.16 -8.61
N ILE A 429 13.82 28.65 -8.82
CA ILE A 429 14.97 29.39 -9.35
C ILE A 429 14.88 29.44 -10.89
N SER A 430 15.25 30.56 -11.55
CA SER A 430 15.13 30.67 -13.02
C SER A 430 15.84 29.53 -13.77
N ARG A 431 15.23 29.07 -14.89
CA ARG A 431 15.86 28.14 -15.85
C ARG A 431 17.18 28.67 -16.41
N ASP A 432 17.40 29.99 -16.40
CA ASP A 432 18.70 30.58 -16.78
C ASP A 432 19.84 30.11 -15.90
N LYS A 433 19.58 29.93 -14.61
CA LYS A 433 20.56 29.50 -13.60
C LYS A 433 20.84 27.99 -13.64
N ARG A 434 20.13 27.20 -14.46
CA ARG A 434 20.25 25.72 -14.47
C ARG A 434 21.66 25.21 -14.83
N MET A 435 22.51 26.04 -15.45
CA MET A 435 23.89 25.68 -15.80
C MET A 435 24.95 26.26 -14.85
N GLU A 436 24.57 26.96 -13.77
CA GLU A 436 25.55 27.54 -12.82
C GLU A 436 26.43 26.46 -12.15
N TRP A 437 25.87 25.26 -11.91
CA TRP A 437 26.63 24.12 -11.39
C TRP A 437 27.79 23.66 -12.30
N ALA A 438 27.77 24.01 -13.58
CA ALA A 438 28.76 23.63 -14.58
C ALA A 438 29.90 24.66 -14.72
N GLU A 439 29.88 25.77 -13.99
CA GLU A 439 30.88 26.83 -14.13
C GLU A 439 32.32 26.32 -13.91
N GLY A 440 33.24 26.66 -14.83
CA GLY A 440 34.61 26.14 -14.83
C GLY A 440 34.77 24.69 -15.29
N LEU A 441 33.70 24.02 -15.77
CA LEU A 441 33.75 22.71 -16.43
C LEU A 441 33.29 22.83 -17.90
N LYS A 442 33.81 21.94 -18.76
CA LYS A 442 33.42 21.91 -20.19
C LYS A 442 32.24 20.96 -20.40
N VAL A 443 31.04 21.39 -20.01
CA VAL A 443 29.80 20.58 -20.12
C VAL A 443 29.06 20.91 -21.42
N PRO A 444 29.16 20.10 -22.49
CA PRO A 444 28.48 20.37 -23.75
C PRO A 444 26.95 20.23 -23.62
N THR A 445 26.22 21.20 -24.15
CA THR A 445 24.77 21.11 -24.34
C THR A 445 24.42 20.33 -25.61
N ILE A 446 23.16 19.88 -25.71
CA ILE A 446 22.64 19.17 -26.90
C ILE A 446 22.65 20.03 -28.19
N ASP A 447 22.74 21.36 -28.08
CA ASP A 447 22.90 22.25 -29.23
C ASP A 447 24.37 22.36 -29.68
N GLU A 448 25.33 22.17 -28.78
CA GLU A 448 26.77 22.15 -29.06
C GLU A 448 27.28 20.76 -29.48
N ASN A 449 26.64 19.70 -28.98
CA ASN A 449 26.87 18.31 -29.36
C ASN A 449 25.53 17.63 -29.73
N PRO A 450 25.07 17.74 -31.01
CA PRO A 450 23.80 17.17 -31.45
C PRO A 450 23.76 15.65 -31.59
N THR A 451 24.90 14.95 -31.51
CA THR A 451 24.99 13.49 -31.71
C THR A 451 25.72 12.76 -30.56
N PRO A 452 25.30 12.97 -29.30
CA PRO A 452 25.93 12.33 -28.16
C PRO A 452 25.67 10.81 -28.17
N ASP A 453 26.46 10.06 -27.40
CA ASP A 453 26.17 8.67 -27.05
C ASP A 453 25.40 8.56 -25.73
N VAL A 454 25.47 9.59 -24.89
CA VAL A 454 24.76 9.70 -23.60
C VAL A 454 24.16 11.10 -23.41
N ILE A 455 22.87 11.17 -23.06
CA ILE A 455 22.32 12.36 -22.40
C ILE A 455 22.52 12.20 -20.89
N TYR A 456 23.29 13.12 -20.28
CA TYR A 456 23.26 13.26 -18.83
C TYR A 456 22.04 14.10 -18.45
N TRP A 457 21.08 13.45 -17.79
CA TRP A 457 19.94 14.11 -17.17
C TRP A 457 20.35 14.65 -15.80
N VAL A 458 20.47 15.97 -15.68
CA VAL A 458 20.99 16.64 -14.47
C VAL A 458 19.96 16.59 -13.35
N GLY A 459 18.71 16.89 -13.68
CA GLY A 459 17.61 17.02 -12.74
C GLY A 459 17.72 18.26 -11.84
N CYS A 460 16.61 18.61 -11.19
CA CYS A 460 16.52 19.85 -10.43
C CYS A 460 17.48 19.89 -9.23
N ALA A 461 17.62 18.78 -8.49
CA ALA A 461 18.51 18.74 -7.32
C ALA A 461 19.96 19.05 -7.72
N ALA A 462 20.52 18.33 -8.69
CA ALA A 462 21.91 18.54 -9.09
C ALA A 462 22.14 19.85 -9.88
N SER A 463 21.08 20.51 -10.33
CA SER A 463 21.13 21.87 -10.89
C SER A 463 21.16 22.95 -9.80
N TYR A 464 20.39 22.81 -8.72
CA TYR A 464 20.01 23.90 -7.82
C TYR A 464 20.37 23.71 -6.33
N ASP A 465 20.67 22.50 -5.86
CA ASP A 465 21.14 22.23 -4.49
C ASP A 465 22.67 22.11 -4.44
N PRO A 466 23.40 22.96 -3.68
CA PRO A 466 24.87 22.91 -3.63
C PRO A 466 25.47 21.58 -3.17
N GLY A 467 24.73 20.78 -2.39
CA GLY A 467 25.15 19.42 -1.99
C GLY A 467 25.10 18.42 -3.14
N ALA A 468 24.09 18.53 -4.01
CA ALA A 468 23.90 17.71 -5.20
C ALA A 468 24.69 18.21 -6.43
N GLN A 469 24.95 19.52 -6.54
CA GLN A 469 25.83 20.09 -7.58
C GLN A 469 27.22 19.44 -7.56
N LYS A 470 27.77 19.13 -6.37
CA LYS A 470 29.04 18.39 -6.23
C LYS A 470 28.99 17.00 -6.89
N VAL A 471 27.84 16.33 -6.86
CA VAL A 471 27.62 15.02 -7.50
C VAL A 471 27.61 15.16 -9.02
N ALA A 472 26.92 16.17 -9.57
CA ALA A 472 26.94 16.45 -11.02
C ALA A 472 28.34 16.80 -11.53
N ARG A 473 29.06 17.68 -10.82
CA ARG A 473 30.45 18.04 -11.14
C ARG A 473 31.39 16.84 -11.06
N SER A 474 31.19 15.93 -10.10
CA SER A 474 32.01 14.72 -9.99
C SER A 474 31.72 13.72 -11.11
N PHE A 475 30.44 13.51 -11.43
CA PHE A 475 30.03 12.63 -12.53
C PHE A 475 30.55 13.14 -13.89
N VAL A 476 30.42 14.43 -14.18
CA VAL A 476 30.98 15.06 -15.39
C VAL A 476 32.48 14.82 -15.53
N GLN A 477 33.28 15.06 -14.47
CA GLN A 477 34.73 14.85 -14.54
C GLN A 477 35.10 13.38 -14.77
N LEU A 478 34.27 12.43 -14.31
CA LEU A 478 34.42 11.01 -14.64
C LEU A 478 34.04 10.71 -16.10
N LEU A 479 33.02 11.36 -16.67
CA LEU A 479 32.71 11.26 -18.10
C LEU A 479 33.83 11.80 -18.99
N ASP A 480 34.39 12.96 -18.62
CA ASP A 480 35.50 13.61 -19.32
C ASP A 480 36.77 12.74 -19.26
N LYS A 481 37.19 12.28 -18.07
CA LYS A 481 38.35 11.38 -17.90
C LYS A 481 38.17 10.04 -18.64
N ALA A 482 36.94 9.53 -18.71
CA ALA A 482 36.62 8.30 -19.46
C ALA A 482 36.50 8.50 -20.98
N GLY A 483 36.60 9.73 -21.49
CA GLY A 483 36.40 10.05 -22.91
C GLY A 483 35.01 9.62 -23.40
N VAL A 484 33.96 10.02 -22.68
CA VAL A 484 32.56 9.75 -23.08
C VAL A 484 32.04 10.88 -23.96
N ASN A 485 31.42 10.53 -25.08
CA ASN A 485 30.65 11.46 -25.91
C ASN A 485 29.27 11.68 -25.26
N TYR A 486 29.13 12.71 -24.43
CA TYR A 486 27.86 13.07 -23.78
C TYR A 486 27.39 14.49 -24.13
N ALA A 487 26.15 14.79 -23.77
CA ALA A 487 25.60 16.13 -23.71
C ALA A 487 24.59 16.27 -22.56
N VAL A 488 24.29 17.51 -22.16
CA VAL A 488 23.15 17.85 -21.28
C VAL A 488 22.06 18.59 -22.05
N LEU A 489 20.80 18.51 -21.61
CA LEU A 489 19.70 19.27 -22.21
C LEU A 489 19.74 20.78 -21.87
N GLY A 490 20.55 21.20 -20.88
CA GLY A 490 20.70 22.60 -20.49
C GLY A 490 19.36 23.23 -20.11
N LYS A 491 19.06 24.42 -20.66
CA LYS A 491 17.80 25.13 -20.38
C LYS A 491 16.54 24.40 -20.87
N LYS A 492 16.67 23.44 -21.79
CA LYS A 492 15.54 22.63 -22.31
C LYS A 492 15.05 21.58 -21.31
N GLU A 493 15.84 21.26 -20.29
CA GLU A 493 15.45 20.30 -19.25
C GLU A 493 14.47 20.94 -18.25
N ALA A 494 13.28 20.36 -18.05
CA ALA A 494 12.35 20.75 -16.99
C ALA A 494 12.56 19.92 -15.70
N CYS A 495 11.63 19.99 -14.76
CA CYS A 495 11.52 19.03 -13.66
C CYS A 495 10.89 17.74 -14.21
N THR A 496 11.27 16.58 -13.68
CA THR A 496 10.64 15.31 -14.12
C THR A 496 9.17 15.16 -13.70
N GLY A 497 8.67 16.07 -12.86
CA GLY A 497 7.32 16.03 -12.27
C GLY A 497 7.18 15.08 -11.07
N ASP A 498 8.24 14.35 -10.69
CA ASP A 498 8.22 13.32 -9.63
C ASP A 498 7.56 13.78 -8.33
N SER A 499 7.99 14.93 -7.81
CA SER A 499 7.45 15.48 -6.56
C SER A 499 6.00 15.97 -6.69
N ALA A 500 5.58 16.46 -7.85
CA ALA A 500 4.18 16.80 -8.10
C ALA A 500 3.32 15.52 -8.08
N ARG A 501 3.73 14.49 -8.84
CA ARG A 501 2.99 13.22 -8.92
C ARG A 501 2.85 12.52 -7.58
N ARG A 502 3.94 12.42 -6.81
CA ARG A 502 3.94 11.81 -5.47
C ARG A 502 3.24 12.65 -4.40
N ALA A 503 3.07 13.95 -4.62
CA ALA A 503 2.23 14.79 -3.77
C ALA A 503 0.73 14.66 -4.08
N GLY A 504 0.37 14.17 -5.27
CA GLY A 504 -1.02 14.08 -5.75
C GLY A 504 -1.37 15.03 -6.89
N ASN A 505 -0.49 15.99 -7.22
CA ASN A 505 -0.69 16.91 -8.34
C ASN A 505 -0.33 16.24 -9.67
N GLU A 506 -1.26 15.42 -10.18
CA GLU A 506 -1.10 14.67 -11.43
C GLU A 506 -1.09 15.62 -12.65
N PHE A 507 -1.86 16.71 -12.64
CA PHE A 507 -1.89 17.70 -13.72
C PHE A 507 -0.51 18.37 -13.93
N LEU A 508 0.10 18.89 -12.86
CA LEU A 508 1.43 19.49 -12.92
C LEU A 508 2.51 18.46 -13.28
N TYR A 509 2.33 17.18 -12.89
CA TYR A 509 3.18 16.10 -13.39
C TYR A 509 3.02 15.91 -14.91
N GLN A 510 1.80 15.79 -15.44
CA GLN A 510 1.57 15.54 -16.87
C GLN A 510 2.06 16.72 -17.73
N GLN A 511 1.84 17.97 -17.31
CA GLN A 511 2.38 19.16 -17.99
C GLN A 511 3.92 19.12 -18.11
N LEU A 512 4.62 18.92 -16.99
CA LEU A 512 6.09 18.85 -16.97
C LEU A 512 6.64 17.64 -17.72
N ALA A 513 5.97 16.49 -17.61
CA ALA A 513 6.36 15.28 -18.28
C ALA A 513 6.16 15.37 -19.80
N ALA A 514 5.08 16.01 -20.27
CA ALA A 514 4.85 16.25 -21.69
C ALA A 514 5.94 17.16 -22.31
N GLU A 515 6.30 18.27 -21.66
CA GLU A 515 7.39 19.16 -22.10
C GLU A 515 8.72 18.38 -22.27
N ASN A 516 9.03 17.52 -21.29
CA ASN A 516 10.23 16.68 -21.35
C ASN A 516 10.12 15.58 -22.41
N VAL A 517 8.95 14.99 -22.63
CA VAL A 517 8.74 13.94 -23.63
C VAL A 517 8.82 14.51 -25.06
N GLU A 518 8.27 15.69 -25.32
CA GLU A 518 8.43 16.39 -26.61
C GLU A 518 9.92 16.69 -26.88
N THR A 519 10.62 17.22 -25.87
CA THR A 519 12.07 17.50 -25.95
C THR A 519 12.89 16.24 -26.18
N LEU A 520 12.65 15.17 -25.42
CA LEU A 520 13.40 13.91 -25.52
C LEU A 520 13.09 13.14 -26.80
N ASN A 521 11.84 13.15 -27.30
CA ASN A 521 11.50 12.57 -28.60
C ASN A 521 12.17 13.33 -29.75
N THR A 522 12.32 14.66 -29.65
CA THR A 522 13.06 15.47 -30.64
C THR A 522 14.57 15.18 -30.60
N VAL A 523 15.13 14.89 -29.42
CA VAL A 523 16.55 14.57 -29.22
C VAL A 523 16.90 13.10 -29.54
N ALA A 524 15.92 12.20 -29.50
CA ALA A 524 16.07 10.77 -29.78
C ALA A 524 17.28 10.09 -29.10
N PRO A 525 17.42 10.17 -27.75
CA PRO A 525 18.63 9.74 -27.05
C PRO A 525 18.85 8.23 -27.07
N LYS A 526 20.06 7.80 -27.44
CA LYS A 526 20.52 6.39 -27.38
C LYS A 526 20.51 5.82 -25.96
N LEU A 527 20.87 6.67 -24.98
CA LEU A 527 20.93 6.35 -23.56
C LEU A 527 20.77 7.64 -22.74
N ILE A 528 19.93 7.60 -21.72
CA ILE A 528 19.85 8.62 -20.67
C ILE A 528 20.52 8.07 -19.41
N VAL A 529 21.39 8.85 -18.78
CA VAL A 529 21.96 8.54 -17.47
C VAL A 529 21.57 9.63 -16.48
N ALA A 530 21.12 9.25 -15.29
CA ALA A 530 20.72 10.20 -14.25
C ALA A 530 21.47 9.96 -12.93
N THR A 531 21.91 11.04 -12.27
CA THR A 531 22.49 10.99 -10.91
C THR A 531 21.43 10.94 -9.81
N CYS A 532 20.14 10.93 -10.16
CA CYS A 532 19.02 10.87 -9.24
C CYS A 532 18.07 9.71 -9.62
N PRO A 533 17.89 8.70 -8.75
CA PRO A 533 17.07 7.53 -9.08
C PRO A 533 15.56 7.85 -9.19
N HIS A 534 15.10 8.98 -8.62
CA HIS A 534 13.75 9.50 -8.85
C HIS A 534 13.56 9.95 -10.31
N CYS A 535 14.56 10.66 -10.87
CA CYS A 535 14.53 11.10 -12.27
C CYS A 535 14.62 9.89 -13.21
N MET A 536 15.55 8.96 -12.92
CA MET A 536 15.68 7.69 -13.62
C MET A 536 14.35 6.92 -13.67
N ASN A 537 13.64 6.78 -12.54
CA ASN A 537 12.36 6.09 -12.46
C ASN A 537 11.26 6.77 -13.27
N ALA A 538 11.13 8.10 -13.16
CA ALA A 538 10.11 8.84 -13.89
C ALA A 538 10.29 8.73 -15.41
N ILE A 539 11.52 8.97 -15.90
CA ILE A 539 11.85 8.97 -17.32
C ILE A 539 11.84 7.54 -17.89
N GLY A 540 12.45 6.59 -17.20
CA GLY A 540 12.60 5.21 -17.68
C GLY A 540 11.31 4.38 -17.62
N ASN A 541 10.41 4.64 -16.65
CA ASN A 541 9.23 3.81 -16.42
C ASN A 541 7.90 4.52 -16.62
N GLU A 542 7.78 5.80 -16.25
CA GLU A 542 6.48 6.50 -16.19
C GLU A 542 6.19 7.35 -17.42
N TYR A 543 7.21 7.89 -18.09
CA TYR A 543 7.03 8.65 -19.33
C TYR A 543 6.48 7.79 -20.49
N LYS A 544 6.58 6.46 -20.37
CA LYS A 544 5.93 5.49 -21.26
C LYS A 544 4.40 5.64 -21.27
N GLN A 545 3.82 6.15 -20.18
CA GLN A 545 2.38 6.44 -20.08
C GLN A 545 1.96 7.67 -20.92
N LEU A 546 2.93 8.48 -21.35
CA LEU A 546 2.76 9.70 -22.13
C LEU A 546 3.49 9.62 -23.51
N GLY A 547 3.88 8.42 -23.94
CA GLY A 547 4.51 8.18 -25.25
C GLY A 547 6.04 8.36 -25.30
N GLY A 548 6.73 8.56 -24.17
CA GLY A 548 8.19 8.58 -24.10
C GLY A 548 8.78 7.26 -23.62
N ASP A 549 9.41 6.49 -24.50
CA ASP A 549 10.14 5.27 -24.13
C ASP A 549 11.66 5.48 -24.31
N TYR A 550 12.37 5.63 -23.19
CA TYR A 550 13.80 5.96 -23.17
C TYR A 550 14.59 4.95 -22.35
N ARG A 551 15.65 4.39 -22.94
CA ARG A 551 16.64 3.61 -22.19
C ARG A 551 17.32 4.53 -21.17
N THR A 552 16.99 4.34 -19.90
CA THR A 552 17.43 5.20 -18.79
C THR A 552 18.07 4.33 -17.71
N ILE A 553 19.26 4.71 -17.23
CA ILE A 553 19.99 4.00 -16.16
C ILE A 553 20.53 4.96 -15.10
N HIS A 554 20.92 4.42 -13.96
CA HIS A 554 21.57 5.18 -12.91
C HIS A 554 23.04 5.44 -13.23
N HIS A 555 23.56 6.56 -12.75
CA HIS A 555 24.97 6.90 -12.93
C HIS A 555 25.93 5.84 -12.35
N THR A 556 25.57 5.14 -11.28
CA THR A 556 26.40 4.05 -10.72
C THR A 556 26.48 2.83 -11.63
N GLU A 557 25.42 2.52 -12.39
CA GLU A 557 25.45 1.45 -13.39
C GLU A 557 26.34 1.85 -14.57
N TYR A 558 26.21 3.10 -15.03
CA TYR A 558 27.04 3.60 -16.12
C TYR A 558 28.53 3.65 -15.74
N LEU A 559 28.86 4.17 -14.55
CA LEU A 559 30.21 4.20 -14.01
C LEU A 559 30.80 2.79 -13.87
N GLU A 560 30.00 1.79 -13.45
CA GLU A 560 30.45 0.39 -13.45
C GLU A 560 30.83 -0.09 -14.86
N THR A 561 30.07 0.24 -15.91
CA THR A 561 30.45 -0.12 -17.28
C THR A 561 31.74 0.55 -17.75
N LEU A 562 32.01 1.79 -17.32
CA LEU A 562 33.24 2.50 -17.66
C LEU A 562 34.47 1.90 -16.94
N VAL A 563 34.31 1.46 -15.68
CA VAL A 563 35.32 0.69 -14.95
C VAL A 563 35.57 -0.67 -15.61
N ALA A 564 34.51 -1.40 -15.97
CA ALA A 564 34.63 -2.69 -16.65
C ALA A 564 35.30 -2.58 -18.03
N ALA A 565 35.13 -1.44 -18.71
CA ALA A 565 35.82 -1.10 -19.96
C ALA A 565 37.26 -0.57 -19.75
N GLY A 566 37.76 -0.50 -18.51
CA GLY A 566 39.11 0.00 -18.20
C GLY A 566 39.30 1.51 -18.42
N LYS A 567 38.22 2.28 -18.62
CA LYS A 567 38.27 3.72 -18.91
C LYS A 567 38.49 4.60 -17.68
N LEU A 568 38.27 4.05 -16.48
CA LEU A 568 38.42 4.76 -15.20
C LEU A 568 39.32 3.94 -14.28
N PRO A 569 40.65 4.18 -14.28
CA PRO A 569 41.57 3.55 -13.33
C PRO A 569 41.27 4.09 -11.93
N MET A 570 41.23 3.22 -10.93
CA MET A 570 40.85 3.56 -9.56
C MET A 570 41.92 3.08 -8.58
N GLU A 571 42.24 3.92 -7.60
CA GLU A 571 43.13 3.60 -6.48
C GLU A 571 42.31 3.40 -5.20
N ARG A 572 42.82 2.58 -4.28
CA ARG A 572 42.14 2.27 -3.03
C ARG A 572 42.16 3.45 -2.06
N LEU A 573 40.98 3.84 -1.60
CA LEU A 573 40.74 4.78 -0.52
C LEU A 573 40.96 4.11 0.84
N ALA A 574 41.61 4.81 1.76
CA ALA A 574 41.71 4.44 3.18
C ALA A 574 40.48 4.92 3.98
N GLU A 575 39.29 4.73 3.42
CA GLU A 575 38.01 5.15 4.01
C GLU A 575 37.12 3.93 4.30
N ASN A 576 36.52 3.89 5.48
CA ASN A 576 35.54 2.89 5.89
C ASN A 576 34.16 3.29 5.39
N VAL A 577 33.65 2.59 4.37
CA VAL A 577 32.41 2.96 3.66
C VAL A 577 31.25 2.04 4.05
N THR A 578 30.23 2.60 4.70
CA THR A 578 28.88 2.00 4.77
C THR A 578 28.02 2.55 3.62
N TYR A 579 27.04 1.78 3.14
CA TYR A 579 26.14 2.20 2.06
C TYR A 579 24.68 2.33 2.52
N HIS A 580 23.98 3.37 2.06
CA HIS A 580 22.53 3.47 2.17
C HIS A 580 21.88 3.26 0.80
N ASP A 581 21.25 2.09 0.62
CA ASP A 581 20.41 1.77 -0.53
C ASP A 581 19.23 2.75 -0.67
N PRO A 582 19.17 3.59 -1.73
CA PRO A 582 18.05 4.46 -2.00
C PRO A 582 16.83 3.65 -2.44
N CYS A 583 15.65 3.94 -1.89
CA CYS A 583 14.43 3.18 -2.22
C CYS A 583 14.02 3.24 -3.71
N TYR A 584 14.25 4.36 -4.40
CA TYR A 584 14.01 4.49 -5.85
C TYR A 584 15.06 3.79 -6.72
N LEU A 585 16.27 3.54 -6.22
CA LEU A 585 17.30 2.80 -6.95
C LEU A 585 17.10 1.28 -6.75
N GLY A 586 17.11 0.85 -5.49
CA GLY A 586 16.98 -0.55 -5.12
C GLY A 586 15.55 -1.07 -5.20
N ARG A 587 14.67 -0.67 -4.29
CA ARG A 587 13.35 -1.33 -4.13
C ARG A 587 12.42 -1.15 -5.33
N HIS A 588 12.50 0.00 -6.02
CA HIS A 588 11.64 0.28 -7.17
C HIS A 588 12.20 -0.17 -8.52
N ASN A 589 13.53 -0.24 -8.68
CA ASN A 589 14.19 -0.52 -9.98
C ASN A 589 15.18 -1.70 -9.97
N GLY A 590 15.42 -2.35 -8.82
CA GLY A 590 16.22 -3.56 -8.70
C GLY A 590 17.74 -3.36 -8.61
N VAL A 591 18.22 -2.11 -8.65
CA VAL A 591 19.67 -1.81 -8.72
C VAL A 591 20.28 -1.80 -7.32
N TYR A 592 21.04 -2.85 -6.97
CA TYR A 592 21.72 -3.00 -5.67
C TYR A 592 23.23 -3.23 -5.76
N ASP A 593 23.69 -3.85 -6.85
CA ASP A 593 25.04 -4.40 -6.95
C ASP A 593 26.04 -3.44 -7.60
N ALA A 594 25.65 -2.70 -8.65
CA ALA A 594 26.51 -1.67 -9.27
C ALA A 594 27.14 -0.66 -8.27
N PRO A 595 26.37 -0.02 -7.34
CA PRO A 595 26.98 0.86 -6.34
C PRO A 595 27.92 0.11 -5.39
N ARG A 596 27.59 -1.13 -5.00
CA ARG A 596 28.46 -1.96 -4.14
C ARG A 596 29.74 -2.37 -4.86
N SER A 597 29.66 -2.79 -6.12
CA SER A 597 30.80 -3.17 -6.97
C SER A 597 31.80 -2.02 -7.12
N LEU A 598 31.31 -0.79 -7.32
CA LEU A 598 32.15 0.41 -7.31
C LEU A 598 32.79 0.64 -5.94
N ILE A 599 32.01 0.67 -4.85
CA ILE A 599 32.55 0.87 -3.50
C ILE A 599 33.57 -0.22 -3.14
N THR A 600 33.33 -1.49 -3.48
CA THR A 600 34.24 -2.60 -3.20
C THR A 600 35.59 -2.45 -3.88
N LYS A 601 35.63 -1.90 -5.10
CA LYS A 601 36.88 -1.61 -5.81
C LYS A 601 37.61 -0.39 -5.22
N MET A 602 36.87 0.58 -4.68
CA MET A 602 37.44 1.80 -4.09
C MET A 602 37.90 1.63 -2.63
N ALA A 603 37.15 0.95 -1.77
CA ALA A 603 37.37 0.91 -0.33
C ALA A 603 37.62 -0.50 0.23
N GLY A 604 37.29 -1.56 -0.54
CA GLY A 604 37.14 -2.91 -0.03
C GLY A 604 35.72 -3.17 0.49
N GLU A 605 35.56 -4.19 1.35
CA GLU A 605 34.24 -4.67 1.76
C GLU A 605 33.32 -3.56 2.27
N VAL A 606 32.14 -3.44 1.65
CA VAL A 606 31.10 -2.48 2.06
C VAL A 606 30.65 -2.85 3.48
N LEU A 607 30.65 -1.88 4.38
CA LEU A 607 30.17 -2.05 5.75
C LEU A 607 28.63 -2.11 5.76
N ASP A 608 28.07 -3.19 5.21
CA ASP A 608 26.63 -3.32 4.93
C ASP A 608 25.79 -3.41 6.21
N LEU A 609 24.51 -3.03 6.09
CA LEU A 609 23.59 -2.89 7.21
C LEU A 609 22.65 -4.10 7.35
N GLU A 610 22.16 -4.38 8.56
CA GLU A 610 21.07 -5.35 8.80
C GLU A 610 19.83 -5.02 7.96
N ARG A 611 19.51 -3.72 7.85
CA ARG A 611 18.50 -3.18 6.93
C ARG A 611 19.17 -2.60 5.68
N SER A 612 19.57 -3.49 4.77
CA SER A 612 20.18 -3.21 3.45
C SER A 612 19.30 -3.73 2.30
N ARG A 613 19.70 -3.45 1.05
CA ARG A 613 19.04 -3.88 -0.20
C ARG A 613 17.52 -3.64 -0.19
N GLU A 614 16.69 -4.61 -0.58
CA GLU A 614 15.23 -4.46 -0.62
C GLU A 614 14.62 -4.27 0.78
N ASN A 615 15.39 -4.60 1.83
CA ASN A 615 15.07 -4.46 3.24
C ASN A 615 15.50 -3.12 3.85
N SER A 616 16.15 -2.24 3.07
CA SER A 616 16.66 -0.92 3.46
C SER A 616 15.60 0.02 4.04
N PHE A 617 15.93 0.74 5.11
CA PHE A 617 15.05 1.74 5.70
C PHE A 617 15.13 3.07 4.93
N CYS A 618 14.02 3.81 4.89
CA CYS A 618 13.91 5.03 4.09
C CYS A 618 14.74 6.19 4.69
N CYS A 619 15.18 7.12 3.85
CA CYS A 619 15.82 8.37 4.28
C CYS A 619 14.83 9.49 4.66
N GLY A 620 13.54 9.31 4.40
CA GLY A 620 12.48 10.30 4.65
C GLY A 620 12.00 11.04 3.40
N ALA A 621 12.91 11.58 2.57
CA ALA A 621 12.59 12.54 1.49
C ALA A 621 11.58 12.13 0.41
N GLY A 622 11.54 10.84 0.01
CA GLY A 622 10.66 10.37 -1.06
C GLY A 622 9.18 10.57 -0.73
N GLY A 623 8.29 10.63 -1.72
CA GLY A 623 6.86 10.87 -1.44
C GLY A 623 6.51 12.34 -1.19
N ALA A 624 7.23 13.25 -1.85
CA ALA A 624 7.19 14.70 -1.70
C ALA A 624 7.55 15.25 -0.30
N GLN A 625 8.04 14.40 0.62
CA GLN A 625 8.33 14.77 2.00
C GLN A 625 9.44 15.83 2.12
N PHE A 626 10.41 15.82 1.21
CA PHE A 626 11.48 16.82 1.16
C PHE A 626 10.99 18.28 1.08
N TRP A 627 9.73 18.50 0.66
CA TRP A 627 9.13 19.81 0.44
C TRP A 627 8.24 20.30 1.60
N LYS A 628 8.18 19.56 2.71
CA LYS A 628 7.39 19.90 3.90
C LYS A 628 8.10 19.46 5.18
N GLU A 629 7.53 19.84 6.32
CA GLU A 629 7.91 19.25 7.59
C GLU A 629 7.38 17.82 7.74
N GLU A 630 8.07 17.03 8.57
CA GLU A 630 7.76 15.64 8.85
C GLU A 630 6.72 15.53 9.99
N GLU A 631 5.77 14.60 9.87
CA GLU A 631 4.67 14.43 10.82
C GLU A 631 5.16 14.08 12.24
N GLU A 632 4.42 14.55 13.24
CA GLU A 632 4.80 14.46 14.64
C GLU A 632 4.83 12.99 15.13
N GLY A 633 6.03 12.49 15.42
CA GLY A 633 6.27 11.13 15.92
C GLY A 633 7.35 11.12 17.00
N SER A 634 7.87 9.94 17.33
CA SER A 634 8.94 9.78 18.34
C SER A 634 10.32 10.23 17.84
N GLU A 635 10.51 10.27 16.52
CA GLU A 635 11.73 10.78 15.85
C GLU A 635 11.46 11.07 14.36
N ARG A 636 12.41 11.69 13.66
CA ARG A 636 12.42 11.76 12.20
C ARG A 636 12.91 10.45 11.57
N ILE A 637 12.41 10.13 10.37
CA ILE A 637 12.82 8.94 9.60
C ILE A 637 14.30 8.99 9.23
N SER A 638 14.81 10.19 8.91
CA SER A 638 16.23 10.43 8.65
C SER A 638 17.11 10.06 9.85
N ASP A 639 16.68 10.45 11.06
CA ASP A 639 17.46 10.33 12.29
C ASP A 639 17.53 8.87 12.76
N ASN A 640 16.43 8.11 12.59
CA ASN A 640 16.42 6.66 12.78
C ASN A 640 17.45 5.98 11.86
N ARG A 641 17.49 6.36 10.56
CA ARG A 641 18.44 5.77 9.60
C ARG A 641 19.88 6.20 9.83
N PHE A 642 20.12 7.47 10.16
CA PHE A 642 21.48 7.93 10.44
C PHE A 642 22.05 7.24 11.69
N ARG A 643 21.23 6.96 12.70
CA ARG A 643 21.63 6.16 13.87
C ARG A 643 22.09 4.74 13.51
N GLU A 644 21.46 4.09 12.52
CA GLU A 644 21.94 2.78 12.02
C GLU A 644 23.31 2.89 11.34
N LEU A 645 23.47 3.89 10.46
CA LEU A 645 24.70 4.16 9.71
C LEU A 645 25.86 4.48 10.66
N GLN A 646 25.62 5.36 11.64
CA GLN A 646 26.54 5.70 12.71
C GLN A 646 26.92 4.47 13.53
N ALA A 647 25.94 3.68 14.01
CA ALA A 647 26.21 2.49 14.81
C ALA A 647 27.02 1.43 14.04
N ARG A 648 26.81 1.30 12.72
CA ARG A 648 27.56 0.38 11.85
C ARG A 648 29.00 0.82 11.60
N LEU A 649 29.23 2.13 11.49
CA LEU A 649 30.56 2.74 11.35
C LEU A 649 31.34 2.71 12.67
N ASP A 650 30.72 3.08 13.79
CA ASP A 650 31.37 3.06 15.10
C ASP A 650 31.59 1.63 15.62
N GLY A 651 30.68 0.69 15.33
CA GLY A 651 30.83 -0.72 15.68
C GLY A 651 31.90 -1.46 14.87
N ALA A 652 32.27 -0.97 13.68
CA ALA A 652 33.36 -1.53 12.89
C ALA A 652 34.75 -1.31 13.51
N LYS A 653 34.86 -0.45 14.54
CA LYS A 653 36.09 -0.22 15.33
C LYS A 653 36.63 -1.48 16.02
N ALA A 654 35.84 -2.56 16.11
CA ALA A 654 36.28 -3.85 16.65
C ALA A 654 37.02 -4.75 15.62
N ALA A 655 37.17 -4.32 14.36
CA ALA A 655 37.69 -5.17 13.28
C ALA A 655 39.19 -5.01 12.97
N SER A 656 39.82 -3.89 13.32
CA SER A 656 41.27 -3.67 13.15
C SER A 656 41.79 -2.53 14.02
N ASP A 657 43.05 -2.64 14.48
CA ASP A 657 43.74 -1.54 15.18
C ASP A 657 44.03 -0.33 14.27
N GLU A 658 43.99 -0.52 12.94
CA GLU A 658 44.12 0.54 11.94
C GLU A 658 42.90 1.49 11.90
N PHE A 659 41.75 1.09 12.48
CA PHE A 659 40.46 1.77 12.30
C PHE A 659 40.44 3.23 12.83
N GLU A 660 41.34 3.61 13.74
CA GLU A 660 41.45 5.00 14.21
C GLU A 660 42.13 5.96 13.20
N GLN A 661 42.78 5.45 12.14
CA GLN A 661 43.51 6.27 11.17
C GLN A 661 42.75 6.48 9.84
N THR A 662 41.59 5.86 9.69
CA THR A 662 40.80 5.80 8.46
C THR A 662 39.50 6.60 8.54
N GLY A 663 39.17 7.39 7.52
CA GLY A 663 37.96 8.23 7.50
C GLY A 663 36.67 7.40 7.45
N LYS A 664 35.59 7.84 8.12
CA LYS A 664 34.28 7.16 8.12
C LYS A 664 33.36 7.79 7.07
N VAL A 665 32.80 6.97 6.18
CA VAL A 665 31.97 7.46 5.09
C VAL A 665 30.62 6.74 5.00
N VAL A 666 29.56 7.54 4.88
CA VAL A 666 28.25 7.09 4.39
C VAL A 666 28.20 7.35 2.89
N ALA A 667 28.28 6.29 2.10
CA ALA A 667 28.03 6.35 0.66
C ALA A 667 26.53 6.32 0.37
N VAL A 668 26.10 7.16 -0.57
CA VAL A 668 24.74 7.19 -1.13
C VAL A 668 24.77 7.15 -2.66
N GLY A 669 23.63 6.83 -3.27
CA GLY A 669 23.42 6.95 -4.73
C GLY A 669 22.14 7.74 -5.03
N CYS A 670 21.97 8.90 -4.39
CA CYS A 670 20.77 9.73 -4.53
C CYS A 670 20.99 11.10 -3.83
N PRO A 671 20.75 12.25 -4.50
CA PRO A 671 20.95 13.56 -3.92
C PRO A 671 20.00 13.85 -2.75
N PHE A 672 18.74 13.40 -2.82
CA PHE A 672 17.80 13.54 -1.70
C PHE A 672 18.22 12.71 -0.48
N CYS A 673 18.80 11.52 -0.68
CA CYS A 673 19.37 10.75 0.43
C CYS A 673 20.59 11.47 1.04
N LYS A 674 21.47 12.05 0.20
CA LYS A 674 22.61 12.87 0.66
C LYS A 674 22.14 14.04 1.54
N ALA A 675 21.13 14.77 1.10
CA ALA A 675 20.57 15.89 1.84
C ALA A 675 19.97 15.45 3.19
N MET A 676 19.12 14.41 3.21
CA MET A 676 18.47 13.94 4.44
C MET A 676 19.44 13.38 5.48
N MET A 677 20.55 12.74 5.09
CA MET A 677 21.54 12.28 6.06
C MET A 677 22.32 13.45 6.67
N ASN A 678 22.65 14.46 5.85
CA ASN A 678 23.34 15.68 6.30
C ASN A 678 22.47 16.58 7.19
N SER A 679 21.15 16.59 7.02
CA SER A 679 20.23 17.40 7.83
C SER A 679 19.87 16.79 9.20
N THR A 680 20.37 15.59 9.53
CA THR A 680 20.07 14.98 10.85
C THR A 680 20.82 15.67 12.00
N PRO A 681 20.19 15.91 13.16
CA PRO A 681 20.87 16.49 14.32
C PRO A 681 22.05 15.66 14.84
N GLU A 682 22.07 14.34 14.59
CA GLU A 682 23.20 13.48 14.97
C GLU A 682 24.39 13.63 14.01
N LYS A 683 24.16 13.79 12.68
CA LYS A 683 25.25 14.10 11.74
C LYS A 683 25.90 15.45 12.02
N GLN A 684 25.13 16.42 12.51
CA GLN A 684 25.63 17.74 12.93
C GLN A 684 26.49 17.69 14.22
N LYS A 685 26.63 16.53 14.88
CA LYS A 685 27.55 16.30 16.01
C LYS A 685 28.75 15.42 15.64
N ARG A 686 28.86 15.02 14.36
CA ARG A 686 29.71 13.91 13.89
C ARG A 686 30.45 14.26 12.62
N ASP A 687 31.39 15.19 12.71
CA ASP A 687 32.21 15.64 11.59
C ASP A 687 33.23 14.58 11.13
N ASP A 688 33.49 13.57 11.96
CA ASP A 688 34.25 12.37 11.60
C ASP A 688 33.52 11.45 10.61
N ILE A 689 32.20 11.61 10.45
CA ILE A 689 31.37 10.90 9.46
C ILE A 689 31.07 11.83 8.28
N ILE A 690 31.55 11.48 7.09
CA ILE A 690 31.32 12.23 5.85
C ILE A 690 30.24 11.54 5.01
N VAL A 691 29.29 12.29 4.44
CA VAL A 691 28.26 11.75 3.52
C VAL A 691 28.62 12.12 2.07
N LYS A 692 29.14 11.16 1.31
CA LYS A 692 29.53 11.31 -0.10
C LYS A 692 28.58 10.50 -1.00
N ASP A 693 28.32 10.96 -2.21
CA ASP A 693 27.76 10.09 -3.25
C ASP A 693 28.87 9.17 -3.83
N VAL A 694 28.50 8.01 -4.39
CA VAL A 694 29.44 7.08 -5.05
C VAL A 694 30.23 7.80 -6.16
N ALA A 695 29.66 8.77 -6.87
CA ALA A 695 30.40 9.56 -7.87
C ALA A 695 31.50 10.46 -7.27
N GLU A 696 31.32 10.99 -6.06
CA GLU A 696 32.33 11.82 -5.39
C GLU A 696 33.49 10.96 -4.89
N LEU A 697 33.19 9.81 -4.27
CA LEU A 697 34.18 8.79 -3.91
C LEU A 697 34.97 8.31 -5.13
N MET A 698 34.29 8.12 -6.26
CA MET A 698 34.92 7.62 -7.46
C MET A 698 35.79 8.66 -8.16
N LEU A 699 35.40 9.94 -8.18
CA LEU A 699 36.30 10.98 -8.65
C LEU A 699 37.57 11.04 -7.80
N GLU A 700 37.44 10.97 -6.48
CA GLU A 700 38.59 10.94 -5.57
C GLU A 700 39.51 9.72 -5.82
N SER A 701 38.93 8.52 -5.98
CA SER A 701 39.68 7.28 -6.28
C SER A 701 40.41 7.33 -7.63
N VAL A 702 39.80 7.92 -8.66
CA VAL A 702 40.41 8.09 -9.99
C VAL A 702 41.49 9.18 -9.97
N GLN A 703 41.26 10.29 -9.27
CA GLN A 703 42.24 11.37 -9.13
C GLN A 703 43.49 10.94 -8.37
N ARG A 704 43.39 10.01 -7.41
CA ARG A 704 44.56 9.43 -6.74
C ARG A 704 45.36 8.57 -7.73
N ALA A 705 44.67 7.68 -8.46
CA ALA A 705 45.27 6.77 -9.44
C ALA A 705 46.02 7.47 -10.60
N ASP A 706 45.61 8.68 -11.00
CA ASP A 706 46.29 9.48 -12.03
C ASP A 706 47.16 10.62 -11.48
N GLY A 707 47.31 10.71 -10.15
CA GLY A 707 48.14 11.71 -9.48
C GLY A 707 47.58 13.14 -9.52
N THR A 708 46.34 13.35 -9.96
CA THR A 708 45.69 14.69 -9.97
C THR A 708 44.96 15.03 -8.66
N TRP A 709 44.91 14.12 -7.68
CA TRP A 709 44.27 14.36 -6.38
C TRP A 709 45.00 15.45 -5.59
N GLN A 710 44.24 16.46 -5.17
CA GLN A 710 44.67 17.45 -4.21
C GLN A 710 43.89 17.22 -2.93
N GLN A 711 44.60 17.11 -1.80
CA GLN A 711 43.94 17.08 -0.50
C GLN A 711 43.17 18.38 -0.31
N ALA A 712 41.85 18.29 -0.16
CA ALA A 712 41.03 19.45 0.16
C ALA A 712 41.57 20.09 1.45
N ALA A 713 41.85 21.40 1.41
CA ALA A 713 42.27 22.14 2.59
C ALA A 713 41.24 21.93 3.72
N PRO A 714 41.67 21.72 4.99
CA PRO A 714 40.74 21.45 6.08
C PRO A 714 39.66 22.52 6.18
N ILE A 715 38.39 22.11 6.13
CA ILE A 715 37.24 23.00 6.28
C ILE A 715 37.01 23.30 7.77
N GLY A 716 38.02 23.90 8.39
CA GLY A 716 37.96 24.49 9.73
C GLY A 716 38.38 25.96 9.66
N PRO A 717 38.35 26.69 10.78
CA PRO A 717 38.93 28.03 10.85
C PRO A 717 40.41 27.96 10.47
N VAL A 718 40.83 28.73 9.47
CA VAL A 718 42.25 28.84 9.11
C VAL A 718 42.96 29.53 10.27
N GLU A 719 43.87 28.81 10.92
CA GLU A 719 44.48 29.27 12.18
C GLU A 719 45.34 30.52 11.94
N GLY A 720 44.89 31.66 12.48
CA GLY A 720 45.49 32.98 12.27
C GLY A 720 44.81 33.87 11.22
N ALA A 721 43.82 33.38 10.47
CA ALA A 721 43.05 34.19 9.53
C ALA A 721 42.04 35.11 10.25
N THR A 722 41.89 36.34 9.77
CA THR A 722 40.90 37.29 10.32
C THR A 722 39.47 36.89 9.94
N PRO A 723 38.42 37.44 10.60
CA PRO A 723 37.02 37.14 10.27
C PRO A 723 36.59 37.50 8.84
N LEU A 724 37.41 38.25 8.08
CA LEU A 724 37.18 38.59 6.67
C LEU A 724 37.93 37.66 5.69
N GLU A 725 38.82 36.81 6.20
CA GLU A 725 39.63 35.86 5.42
C GLU A 725 39.15 34.40 5.59
N GLN A 726 38.12 34.17 6.42
CA GLN A 726 37.49 32.86 6.53
C GLN A 726 36.55 32.61 5.35
N PRO A 727 36.54 31.40 4.75
CA PRO A 727 35.67 31.10 3.62
C PRO A 727 34.20 31.12 4.04
N GLU A 728 33.37 31.80 3.25
CA GLU A 728 31.94 31.98 3.55
C GLU A 728 31.20 30.64 3.53
N VAL A 729 30.74 30.20 4.70
CA VAL A 729 29.97 28.95 4.84
C VAL A 729 28.55 29.19 4.33
N VAL A 730 28.31 28.82 3.06
CA VAL A 730 27.00 28.90 2.41
C VAL A 730 26.02 27.91 3.05
N SER A 731 25.43 28.29 4.18
CA SER A 731 24.32 27.57 4.80
C SER A 731 23.06 27.70 3.96
N ALA A 732 22.30 26.60 3.81
CA ALA A 732 21.04 26.62 3.09
C ALA A 732 20.07 27.67 3.68
N PRO A 733 19.33 28.46 2.85
CA PRO A 733 18.50 29.57 3.35
C PRO A 733 17.47 29.22 4.44
N ASN A 734 17.02 27.96 4.49
CA ASN A 734 16.03 27.49 5.45
C ASN A 734 16.65 27.03 6.79
N ALA A 735 17.98 27.01 6.93
CA ALA A 735 18.69 26.51 8.11
C ALA A 735 18.94 27.59 9.20
N GLN A 736 18.71 28.87 8.91
CA GLN A 736 18.99 29.98 9.83
C GLN A 736 17.75 30.65 10.44
N THR A 737 16.53 30.20 10.15
CA THR A 737 15.33 30.73 10.82
C THR A 737 15.39 30.38 12.32
N PRO A 738 15.42 31.35 13.25
CA PRO A 738 15.37 31.02 14.67
C PRO A 738 14.00 30.44 14.98
N MET A 739 13.95 29.15 15.34
CA MET A 739 12.74 28.54 15.87
C MET A 739 12.51 29.07 17.29
N GLU A 740 11.90 30.26 17.40
CA GLU A 740 11.36 30.72 18.67
C GLU A 740 10.31 29.72 19.16
N ARG A 741 10.72 28.92 20.15
CA ARG A 741 9.89 27.91 20.79
C ARG A 741 8.79 28.58 21.59
N THR A 742 7.70 28.95 20.91
CA THR A 742 6.47 29.51 21.48
C THR A 742 5.67 28.44 22.26
N GLY A 743 6.35 27.74 23.16
CA GLY A 743 5.85 26.61 23.97
C GLY A 743 5.90 26.83 25.48
N ASP A 744 6.53 27.92 25.97
CA ASP A 744 6.54 28.25 27.40
C ASP A 744 5.29 29.03 27.82
N ARG A 745 4.15 28.33 27.83
CA ARG A 745 2.94 28.74 28.57
C ARG A 745 2.46 27.55 29.41
N PRO A 746 2.63 27.55 30.74
CA PRO A 746 2.22 26.43 31.57
C PRO A 746 0.69 26.26 31.54
N GLY A 747 0.24 25.11 31.06
CA GLY A 747 -1.18 24.75 31.04
C GLY A 747 -1.71 24.57 32.46
N ALA A 748 -2.69 25.38 32.85
CA ALA A 748 -3.27 25.32 34.19
C ALA A 748 -4.23 24.14 34.36
N GLY A 749 -4.00 23.30 35.36
CA GLY A 749 -5.02 22.42 35.95
C GLY A 749 -5.22 21.04 35.30
N ALA A 750 -4.23 20.15 35.42
CA ALA A 750 -4.42 18.70 35.28
C ALA A 750 -3.79 17.96 36.49
N PRO A 751 -4.45 16.94 37.07
CA PRO A 751 -3.97 16.29 38.30
C PRO A 751 -2.80 15.33 38.06
N SER A 752 -1.82 15.35 38.95
CA SER A 752 -0.57 14.59 38.86
C SER A 752 -0.69 13.15 39.37
N ALA A 753 -1.16 12.20 38.55
CA ALA A 753 -1.14 10.77 38.90
C ALA A 753 -1.25 9.79 37.72
N VAL A 754 -0.22 9.65 36.88
CA VAL A 754 0.31 8.34 36.39
C VAL A 754 1.78 8.54 36.01
N VAL A 755 2.73 8.04 36.83
CA VAL A 755 4.12 7.84 36.38
C VAL A 755 4.20 6.41 35.83
N GLY A 756 4.00 6.29 34.52
CA GLY A 756 4.17 5.02 33.80
C GLY A 756 5.51 5.02 33.07
N GLU A 757 6.50 4.33 33.63
CA GLU A 757 7.80 4.15 32.97
C GLU A 757 7.61 3.37 31.66
N THR A 758 7.85 4.02 30.53
CA THR A 758 7.78 3.38 29.21
C THR A 758 9.16 2.80 28.86
N SER A 759 9.19 1.52 28.50
CA SER A 759 10.43 0.72 28.45
C SER A 759 11.26 0.98 27.17
N ALA A 760 11.75 2.20 26.98
CA ALA A 760 12.65 2.57 25.89
C ALA A 760 14.12 2.17 26.16
N ALA A 761 14.46 1.77 27.38
CA ALA A 761 15.84 1.57 27.84
C ALA A 761 16.25 0.10 28.08
N VAL A 762 15.38 -0.89 27.83
CA VAL A 762 15.60 -2.28 28.28
C VAL A 762 15.22 -3.31 27.20
N ILE A 763 16.16 -4.23 26.91
CA ILE A 763 16.12 -5.36 25.96
C ILE A 763 16.21 -4.96 24.46
N ASN A 764 17.45 -4.85 23.99
CA ASN A 764 17.84 -5.29 22.65
C ASN A 764 18.65 -6.59 22.79
N ALA A 765 17.96 -7.72 22.69
CA ALA A 765 18.57 -9.04 22.55
C ALA A 765 17.69 -9.87 21.61
N GLN A 766 18.24 -10.25 20.45
CA GLN A 766 17.61 -11.20 19.52
C GLN A 766 18.34 -12.54 19.63
N PRO A 767 17.63 -13.68 19.52
CA PRO A 767 18.25 -14.99 19.65
C PRO A 767 19.14 -15.31 18.44
N GLY A 768 20.44 -15.49 18.67
CA GLY A 768 21.40 -15.87 17.61
C GLY A 768 22.87 -15.58 17.90
N SER A 769 23.19 -14.64 18.81
CA SER A 769 24.58 -14.38 19.22
C SER A 769 25.12 -15.47 20.16
N PRO A 770 26.39 -15.89 20.03
CA PRO A 770 27.00 -16.88 20.91
C PRO A 770 27.31 -16.30 22.31
N ASP A 771 26.94 -17.03 23.36
CA ASP A 771 27.21 -16.65 24.76
C ASP A 771 28.68 -16.87 25.14
N ALA A 772 29.29 -15.83 25.72
CA ALA A 772 30.58 -15.93 26.41
C ALA A 772 30.36 -15.82 27.93
N THR A 773 30.15 -16.95 28.61
CA THR A 773 29.88 -16.98 30.06
C THR A 773 31.07 -17.51 30.87
N GLN A 774 31.75 -16.60 31.57
CA GLN A 774 32.53 -16.89 32.79
C GLN A 774 32.36 -15.71 33.78
N GLY A 775 32.16 -15.92 35.09
CA GLY A 775 31.95 -17.23 35.74
C GLY A 775 32.21 -17.29 37.25
N THR A 776 31.66 -16.37 38.07
CA THR A 776 31.72 -16.51 39.55
C THR A 776 30.46 -16.03 40.27
N GLN A 777 29.85 -16.95 41.01
CA GLN A 777 28.91 -16.78 42.13
C GLN A 777 29.53 -17.53 43.33
N PRO A 778 29.36 -17.10 44.60
CA PRO A 778 28.09 -17.36 45.29
C PRO A 778 27.62 -16.30 46.32
N GLU A 779 26.40 -16.53 46.81
CA GLU A 779 25.69 -15.87 47.91
C GLU A 779 26.33 -16.18 49.31
N ALA A 780 25.87 -15.67 50.48
CA ALA A 780 24.54 -15.20 50.86
C ALA A 780 24.43 -14.30 52.12
N GLN A 781 23.39 -13.46 52.12
CA GLN A 781 22.45 -13.13 53.22
C GLN A 781 22.91 -12.64 54.62
N ALA A 782 22.46 -11.44 55.00
CA ALA A 782 21.72 -11.10 56.25
C ALA A 782 21.27 -9.61 56.22
N ALA A 783 20.12 -9.16 56.77
CA ALA A 783 18.86 -9.83 57.15
C ALA A 783 17.73 -8.77 57.30
N HIS A 784 16.46 -9.18 57.12
CA HIS A 784 15.25 -8.47 57.62
C HIS A 784 14.62 -9.33 58.74
N PRO A 785 14.05 -8.72 59.80
CA PRO A 785 12.58 -8.48 59.87
C PRO A 785 12.28 -7.11 60.56
N GLU A 786 11.07 -6.66 60.97
CA GLU A 786 9.78 -7.29 61.35
C GLU A 786 8.54 -6.57 60.77
N ALA A 787 7.33 -7.06 61.11
CA ALA A 787 6.09 -6.76 60.39
C ALA A 787 4.82 -6.59 61.26
N THR A 788 3.92 -5.73 60.77
CA THR A 788 2.43 -5.74 60.93
C THR A 788 1.71 -5.36 62.23
N ALA A 789 0.58 -4.67 61.99
CA ALA A 789 -0.74 -4.74 62.67
C ALA A 789 -1.06 -3.81 63.86
N ARG A 790 -2.14 -3.00 63.70
CA ARG A 790 -3.46 -3.18 64.38
C ARG A 790 -4.51 -2.10 64.00
N LYS A 791 -5.81 -2.45 64.16
CA LYS A 791 -6.96 -1.53 64.36
C LYS A 791 -7.07 -1.25 65.88
N SER A 792 -7.79 -0.30 66.47
CA SER A 792 -9.00 0.53 66.16
C SER A 792 -8.99 1.75 67.13
N TRP A 793 -9.85 2.78 67.10
CA TRP A 793 -11.32 2.82 67.31
C TRP A 793 -11.85 4.29 67.23
N LYS A 794 -13.16 4.53 67.39
CA LYS A 794 -13.84 5.85 67.32
C LYS A 794 -14.44 6.29 68.66
N PRO A 795 -14.61 7.61 68.89
CA PRO A 795 -15.78 8.17 69.59
C PRO A 795 -16.75 8.92 68.65
N LYS A 796 -17.77 9.62 69.18
CA LYS A 796 -19.10 9.72 68.54
C LYS A 796 -19.93 10.98 68.91
N ALA A 797 -20.61 11.56 67.91
CA ALA A 797 -21.89 12.31 67.94
C ALA A 797 -22.02 13.72 68.60
N ALA A 798 -23.15 14.35 68.24
CA ALA A 798 -23.71 15.67 68.66
C ALA A 798 -22.94 16.92 68.16
N GLY A 799 -23.58 18.06 67.91
CA GLY A 799 -25.02 18.40 67.92
C GLY A 799 -25.25 19.77 67.22
N ALA A 800 -26.50 20.18 66.99
CA ALA A 800 -26.85 21.47 66.37
C ALA A 800 -27.05 22.58 67.43
N ASP A 801 -27.05 23.86 67.01
CA ASP A 801 -28.17 24.80 67.14
C ASP A 801 -27.82 26.21 66.58
N ASP A 802 -28.85 27.04 66.33
CA ASP A 802 -28.78 28.33 65.61
C ASP A 802 -28.42 29.56 66.46
N VAL A 803 -27.80 30.58 65.84
CA VAL A 803 -27.89 32.00 66.25
C VAL A 803 -27.91 32.92 65.01
N THR A 804 -28.82 33.89 64.99
CA THR A 804 -29.04 34.85 63.86
C THR A 804 -28.68 36.31 64.25
N PRO A 805 -28.87 37.32 63.39
CA PRO A 805 -27.85 38.13 62.72
C PRO A 805 -27.42 39.40 63.48
N PRO A 806 -26.60 40.28 62.85
CA PRO A 806 -27.19 41.54 62.38
C PRO A 806 -26.65 42.08 61.02
N ALA A 807 -27.24 43.18 60.56
CA ALA A 807 -26.83 44.06 59.44
C ALA A 807 -27.05 45.54 59.88
N PRO A 808 -26.81 46.62 59.09
CA PRO A 808 -26.37 46.72 57.69
C PRO A 808 -25.31 47.85 57.44
N ALA A 809 -25.26 48.37 56.18
CA ALA A 809 -24.77 49.69 55.71
C ALA A 809 -23.40 49.79 54.99
N ALA A 810 -23.24 50.86 54.20
CA ALA A 810 -22.22 51.05 53.14
C ALA A 810 -21.56 52.46 53.15
N PRO A 811 -20.62 52.74 52.24
CA PRO A 811 -20.78 53.91 51.35
C PRO A 811 -20.38 53.63 49.88
N ALA A 812 -20.34 54.65 49.00
CA ALA A 812 -20.27 54.49 47.53
C ALA A 812 -19.48 55.57 46.75
N ALA A 813 -19.17 55.23 45.48
CA ALA A 813 -18.92 56.08 44.29
C ALA A 813 -17.68 57.01 44.18
N ALA A 814 -16.93 56.90 43.06
CA ALA A 814 -16.72 57.99 42.05
C ALA A 814 -15.73 57.65 40.89
N ALA A 815 -16.07 58.13 39.68
CA ALA A 815 -15.24 58.55 38.52
C ALA A 815 -14.15 57.66 37.84
N PRO A 816 -14.02 57.71 36.49
CA PRO A 816 -12.89 57.21 35.69
C PRO A 816 -12.03 58.32 35.02
N THR A 817 -10.80 58.00 34.57
CA THR A 817 -9.98 58.89 33.71
C THR A 817 -9.07 58.15 32.69
N ASP A 818 -9.16 58.60 31.43
CA ASP A 818 -8.17 58.81 30.36
C ASP A 818 -6.94 57.89 30.13
N ALA A 819 -6.74 57.58 28.84
CA ALA A 819 -5.48 57.11 28.26
C ALA A 819 -4.85 58.20 27.35
N PRO A 820 -3.51 58.44 27.39
CA PRO A 820 -2.84 59.42 26.54
C PRO A 820 -2.38 58.83 25.18
N ALA A 821 -2.40 59.65 24.13
CA ALA A 821 -2.11 59.26 22.76
C ALA A 821 -0.61 59.25 22.40
N ARG A 822 -0.24 58.48 21.35
CA ARG A 822 1.09 58.52 20.73
C ARG A 822 1.25 59.76 19.83
N LYS A 823 2.46 60.34 19.81
CA LYS A 823 2.91 61.31 18.79
C LYS A 823 3.87 60.66 17.80
N SER A 824 4.00 61.26 16.62
CA SER A 824 4.73 60.74 15.46
C SER A 824 6.11 61.40 15.26
N TRP A 825 6.99 60.73 14.52
CA TRP A 825 8.08 61.37 13.78
C TRP A 825 8.36 60.63 12.46
N LYS A 826 9.17 61.24 11.57
CA LYS A 826 9.39 60.83 10.17
C LYS A 826 10.88 60.66 9.85
N PRO A 827 11.23 59.84 8.84
CA PRO A 827 12.37 60.08 7.95
C PRO A 827 12.05 61.12 6.84
N LYS A 828 13.08 61.84 6.38
CA LYS A 828 13.18 62.35 4.99
C LYS A 828 13.98 61.28 4.18
N GLY A 829 13.97 61.19 2.85
CA GLY A 829 13.81 62.22 1.82
C GLY A 829 15.20 62.76 1.40
N GLY A 830 15.63 62.65 0.14
CA GLY A 830 14.95 62.08 -1.03
C GLY A 830 15.89 61.97 -2.25
N ASP A 831 15.48 62.26 -3.49
CA ASP A 831 14.13 62.63 -3.98
C ASP A 831 13.66 61.75 -5.18
N ASP A 832 13.61 62.08 -6.49
CA ASP A 832 13.93 63.27 -7.32
C ASP A 832 12.97 63.31 -8.57
N VAL A 833 13.35 63.80 -9.78
CA VAL A 833 12.39 64.36 -10.78
C VAL A 833 12.23 63.64 -12.13
N SER A 834 10.97 63.51 -12.61
CA SER A 834 10.43 63.95 -13.94
C SER A 834 9.44 62.96 -14.60
N ALA A 835 8.34 63.35 -15.28
CA ALA A 835 7.50 64.56 -15.28
C ALA A 835 6.14 64.25 -15.98
N THR A 836 5.05 65.01 -15.73
CA THR A 836 3.69 64.79 -16.28
C THR A 836 3.24 65.83 -17.33
N PRO A 837 2.24 65.50 -18.18
CA PRO A 837 0.90 66.15 -18.06
C PRO A 837 -0.31 65.22 -18.44
N VAL A 838 -1.60 65.64 -18.45
CA VAL A 838 -2.50 66.22 -17.40
C VAL A 838 -3.91 66.53 -17.98
N THR A 839 -4.96 65.73 -17.62
CA THR A 839 -6.44 66.03 -17.62
C THR A 839 -7.18 66.39 -18.96
N PRO A 840 -8.54 66.51 -19.05
CA PRO A 840 -9.58 66.74 -18.01
C PRO A 840 -10.90 65.90 -18.00
N THR A 841 -11.72 66.16 -16.96
CA THR A 841 -13.01 65.55 -16.53
C THR A 841 -14.25 66.37 -17.01
N PRO A 842 -15.55 66.10 -16.64
CA PRO A 842 -16.20 65.98 -15.30
C PRO A 842 -17.09 64.69 -15.17
N ALA A 843 -18.09 64.46 -14.28
CA ALA A 843 -18.87 65.19 -13.25
C ALA A 843 -19.58 64.16 -12.28
N GLU A 844 -20.33 64.45 -11.19
CA GLU A 844 -20.59 65.69 -10.41
C GLU A 844 -20.98 65.46 -8.91
N THR A 845 -22.20 65.00 -8.58
CA THR A 845 -22.92 65.21 -7.28
C THR A 845 -23.84 64.01 -6.89
N ALA A 846 -24.33 63.78 -5.64
CA ALA A 846 -24.14 64.37 -4.28
C ALA A 846 -24.57 63.37 -3.15
N VAL A 847 -24.44 63.78 -1.87
CA VAL A 847 -24.72 63.06 -0.58
C VAL A 847 -25.77 63.85 0.27
N PRO A 848 -26.16 63.59 1.57
CA PRO A 848 -25.79 62.56 2.58
C PRO A 848 -27.01 61.90 3.33
N ALA A 849 -26.79 61.30 4.51
CA ALA A 849 -27.79 60.63 5.39
C ALA A 849 -28.02 61.34 6.77
N PRO A 850 -29.08 61.00 7.54
CA PRO A 850 -29.27 61.42 8.95
C PRO A 850 -29.53 60.27 9.97
N THR A 851 -29.61 60.60 11.28
CA THR A 851 -29.66 59.65 12.43
C THR A 851 -30.68 59.99 13.53
N ALA A 852 -31.23 58.94 14.18
CA ALA A 852 -31.84 58.87 15.55
C ALA A 852 -33.09 59.76 15.86
N PRO A 853 -34.07 59.28 16.68
CA PRO A 853 -34.01 59.42 18.15
C PRO A 853 -34.79 58.36 18.99
N ALA A 854 -34.93 58.61 20.31
CA ALA A 854 -35.78 57.95 21.32
C ALA A 854 -36.19 59.02 22.38
N PRO A 855 -37.04 58.81 23.44
CA PRO A 855 -37.56 57.54 24.02
C PRO A 855 -39.04 57.59 24.54
N THR A 856 -39.38 56.74 25.54
CA THR A 856 -40.59 56.67 26.43
C THR A 856 -41.69 55.63 26.09
N ALA A 857 -42.42 55.20 27.13
CA ALA A 857 -43.42 54.11 27.17
C ALA A 857 -44.54 54.40 28.21
N PRO A 858 -45.67 53.66 28.27
CA PRO A 858 -45.76 52.54 29.24
C PRO A 858 -46.77 51.37 28.93
N VAL A 859 -46.54 50.18 29.54
CA VAL A 859 -47.53 49.24 30.20
C VAL A 859 -48.74 48.70 29.37
N ALA A 860 -49.16 47.42 29.38
CA ALA A 860 -48.97 46.26 30.29
C ALA A 860 -49.01 44.86 29.60
N ASP A 861 -48.91 43.82 30.45
CA ASP A 861 -49.36 42.42 30.33
C ASP A 861 -48.59 41.34 29.54
N ALA A 862 -48.68 40.12 30.09
CA ALA A 862 -47.89 38.90 29.90
C ALA A 862 -48.76 37.68 30.35
N PRO A 863 -48.33 36.39 30.39
CA PRO A 863 -46.96 35.85 30.33
C PRO A 863 -46.74 34.60 29.45
N ALA A 864 -45.50 34.09 29.42
CA ALA A 864 -45.02 32.98 28.59
C ALA A 864 -44.78 31.65 29.36
N ARG A 865 -44.52 30.56 28.61
CA ARG A 865 -43.87 29.28 29.00
C ARG A 865 -43.69 28.39 27.74
N LYS A 866 -42.70 27.50 27.60
CA LYS A 866 -41.38 27.31 28.28
C LYS A 866 -40.52 26.36 27.41
N ALA A 867 -39.20 26.43 27.51
CA ALA A 867 -38.28 25.43 26.94
C ALA A 867 -37.83 24.39 27.99
N TRP A 868 -37.26 23.26 27.54
CA TRP A 868 -36.69 22.20 28.38
C TRP A 868 -35.37 21.65 27.78
N ALA A 869 -34.54 21.03 28.61
CA ALA A 869 -33.20 20.54 28.26
C ALA A 869 -32.80 19.31 29.13
N PRO A 870 -31.99 18.37 28.60
CA PRO A 870 -31.49 17.21 29.36
C PRO A 870 -30.05 17.37 29.88
N LYS A 871 -29.73 16.66 30.97
CA LYS A 871 -28.39 16.35 31.49
C LYS A 871 -28.39 14.94 32.08
N ALA A 872 -27.35 14.14 31.83
CA ALA A 872 -26.81 13.15 32.77
C ALA A 872 -25.53 12.47 32.24
N LYS A 873 -24.65 12.05 33.17
CA LYS A 873 -23.59 11.03 33.03
C LYS A 873 -23.42 10.36 34.41
N ALA A 874 -23.32 9.04 34.46
CA ALA A 874 -22.74 8.23 35.55
C ALA A 874 -22.67 6.76 35.09
N ASP A 875 -21.76 5.98 35.67
CA ASP A 875 -21.42 4.61 35.25
C ASP A 875 -21.60 3.57 36.40
N ASP A 876 -21.24 2.31 36.10
CA ASP A 876 -20.82 1.19 37.00
C ASP A 876 -21.79 0.06 37.51
N VAL A 877 -21.53 -1.15 36.94
CA VAL A 877 -21.19 -2.46 37.58
C VAL A 877 -22.17 -3.19 38.56
N ASN A 878 -22.85 -4.24 38.04
CA ASN A 878 -23.07 -5.64 38.55
C ASN A 878 -23.63 -5.93 40.00
N PRO A 879 -24.08 -7.17 40.36
CA PRO A 879 -24.27 -8.41 39.60
C PRO A 879 -25.69 -9.09 39.76
N ALA A 880 -25.81 -10.36 39.33
CA ALA A 880 -27.00 -11.26 39.33
C ALA A 880 -27.40 -11.78 40.76
N PRO A 881 -28.45 -12.63 41.03
CA PRO A 881 -29.02 -13.71 40.17
C PRO A 881 -30.54 -14.12 40.30
N VAL A 882 -30.96 -15.16 39.54
CA VAL A 882 -32.23 -15.97 39.58
C VAL A 882 -33.57 -15.21 39.36
N ALA A 883 -34.72 -15.78 38.92
CA ALA A 883 -35.14 -17.16 38.62
C ALA A 883 -36.15 -17.27 37.43
N GLN A 884 -36.78 -18.44 37.26
CA GLN A 884 -37.65 -18.86 36.14
C GLN A 884 -39.11 -18.38 36.23
N ALA A 885 -39.79 -18.23 35.08
CA ALA A 885 -41.21 -18.54 34.88
C ALA A 885 -41.58 -18.63 33.37
N GLU A 886 -42.53 -19.50 33.02
CA GLU A 886 -43.14 -19.65 31.67
C GLU A 886 -44.60 -19.09 31.64
N PRO A 887 -45.31 -19.02 30.48
CA PRO A 887 -46.26 -17.93 30.21
C PRO A 887 -47.77 -18.32 30.15
N ALA A 888 -48.57 -17.44 29.52
CA ALA A 888 -49.99 -17.56 29.11
C ALA A 888 -51.05 -17.14 30.17
N PRO A 889 -52.32 -16.84 29.79
CA PRO A 889 -52.96 -16.87 28.45
C PRO A 889 -53.52 -15.51 27.97
N ALA A 890 -54.43 -15.51 27.00
CA ALA A 890 -54.92 -14.32 26.26
C ALA A 890 -56.47 -14.25 26.13
N THR A 891 -56.98 -13.38 25.23
CA THR A 891 -58.37 -13.24 24.70
C THR A 891 -59.30 -12.19 25.41
N PRO A 892 -60.51 -11.81 24.89
CA PRO A 892 -60.63 -10.63 24.00
C PRO A 892 -61.91 -9.73 24.13
N SER A 893 -61.98 -8.64 23.35
CA SER A 893 -63.21 -7.88 22.97
C SER A 893 -62.94 -7.13 21.64
N THR A 894 -63.69 -7.27 20.54
CA THR A 894 -65.03 -6.69 20.21
C THR A 894 -65.08 -5.16 20.39
N ASP A 895 -65.46 -4.32 19.41
CA ASP A 895 -66.74 -4.31 18.66
C ASP A 895 -66.67 -3.74 17.21
N ALA A 896 -67.78 -3.83 16.47
CA ALA A 896 -68.06 -3.14 15.20
C ALA A 896 -69.58 -2.99 14.95
N PRO A 897 -70.04 -2.05 14.08
CA PRO A 897 -71.29 -2.34 13.35
C PRO A 897 -71.43 -1.79 11.90
N ALA A 898 -71.90 -2.67 11.00
CA ALA A 898 -72.90 -2.44 9.92
C ALA A 898 -72.58 -1.56 8.69
N ARG A 899 -73.24 -1.63 7.51
CA ARG A 899 -74.12 -2.56 6.70
C ARG A 899 -74.21 -1.91 5.27
N LYS A 900 -74.45 -2.50 4.09
CA LYS A 900 -75.03 -3.75 3.52
C LYS A 900 -74.11 -4.22 2.34
N ALA A 901 -74.08 -5.43 1.75
CA ALA A 901 -74.92 -6.65 1.70
C ALA A 901 -75.95 -6.80 0.52
N TRP A 902 -75.54 -7.49 -0.57
CA TRP A 902 -76.40 -8.32 -1.46
C TRP A 902 -75.61 -9.56 -1.94
N ALA A 903 -76.28 -10.71 -2.06
CA ALA A 903 -75.79 -11.97 -2.64
C ALA A 903 -77.01 -12.80 -3.14
N PRO A 904 -76.81 -13.80 -4.00
CA PRO A 904 -77.35 -15.13 -3.65
C PRO A 904 -76.55 -16.35 -4.16
N LYS A 905 -76.42 -17.36 -3.26
CA LYS A 905 -76.48 -18.83 -3.50
C LYS A 905 -75.53 -19.51 -4.53
N ALA A 906 -75.05 -20.74 -4.31
CA ALA A 906 -74.93 -21.61 -3.12
C ALA A 906 -74.14 -22.90 -3.47
N LYS A 907 -73.46 -23.50 -2.47
CA LYS A 907 -73.25 -24.97 -2.21
C LYS A 907 -72.71 -25.92 -3.33
N ALA A 908 -71.90 -26.95 -3.04
CA ALA A 908 -71.23 -27.40 -1.79
C ALA A 908 -70.17 -28.53 -2.07
N ASP A 909 -69.57 -29.04 -0.97
CA ASP A 909 -69.06 -30.41 -0.73
C ASP A 909 -67.74 -30.93 -1.38
N ALA A 910 -66.65 -30.71 -0.64
CA ALA A 910 -65.82 -31.71 0.06
C ALA A 910 -65.29 -33.02 -0.60
N ALA A 911 -63.94 -33.12 -0.60
CA ALA A 911 -63.10 -34.21 -0.05
C ALA A 911 -63.06 -35.64 -0.64
N HIS A 912 -61.86 -36.03 -1.11
CA HIS A 912 -61.08 -37.28 -0.89
C HIS A 912 -60.05 -37.47 -2.04
N ALA A 913 -59.06 -38.38 -2.03
CA ALA A 913 -58.03 -38.75 -1.04
C ALA A 913 -57.09 -39.81 -1.68
N THR A 914 -55.77 -39.73 -1.44
CA THR A 914 -54.73 -40.78 -1.66
C THR A 914 -54.48 -41.42 -3.05
N GLU A 915 -53.20 -41.41 -3.44
CA GLU A 915 -52.31 -42.42 -4.08
C GLU A 915 -52.83 -43.85 -4.46
N PRO A 916 -52.14 -44.65 -5.33
CA PRO A 916 -50.69 -44.61 -5.67
C PRO A 916 -50.32 -44.88 -7.17
N THR A 917 -49.06 -45.31 -7.37
CA THR A 917 -48.44 -46.05 -8.51
C THR A 917 -47.83 -45.33 -9.73
N ALA A 918 -46.54 -45.65 -9.94
CA ALA A 918 -45.74 -45.54 -11.17
C ALA A 918 -45.59 -46.98 -11.77
N PRO A 919 -44.73 -47.30 -12.79
CA PRO A 919 -43.79 -46.46 -13.56
C PRO A 919 -43.77 -46.69 -15.10
N ALA A 920 -43.08 -45.82 -15.86
CA ALA A 920 -42.50 -46.15 -17.18
C ALA A 920 -41.39 -45.14 -17.61
N VAL A 921 -40.34 -45.65 -18.25
CA VAL A 921 -39.17 -44.99 -18.90
C VAL A 921 -38.75 -45.99 -20.01
N PRO A 922 -38.48 -45.62 -21.29
CA PRO A 922 -37.31 -44.80 -21.69
C PRO A 922 -37.47 -43.98 -23.01
N SER A 923 -36.33 -43.68 -23.66
CA SER A 923 -36.07 -42.89 -24.89
C SER A 923 -35.77 -41.41 -24.60
N GLU A 924 -34.55 -40.84 -24.70
CA GLU A 924 -33.37 -41.01 -25.59
C GLU A 924 -33.32 -39.99 -26.75
N ALA A 925 -32.10 -39.56 -27.06
CA ALA A 925 -31.65 -38.67 -28.14
C ALA A 925 -31.99 -37.15 -28.05
N ALA A 926 -30.95 -36.37 -28.37
CA ALA A 926 -30.95 -34.94 -28.74
C ALA A 926 -30.12 -34.83 -30.06
N PRO A 927 -29.75 -33.65 -30.60
CA PRO A 927 -30.23 -32.28 -30.38
C PRO A 927 -30.72 -31.60 -31.69
N ALA A 928 -31.23 -30.38 -31.62
CA ALA A 928 -31.44 -29.50 -32.78
C ALA A 928 -31.19 -28.02 -32.42
N ALA A 929 -30.83 -27.20 -33.42
CA ALA A 929 -30.42 -25.81 -33.26
C ALA A 929 -31.57 -24.79 -33.44
N ALA A 930 -31.27 -23.51 -33.18
CA ALA A 930 -32.20 -22.38 -33.29
C ALA A 930 -32.54 -21.99 -34.74
N PRO A 931 -33.57 -21.14 -34.91
CA PRO A 931 -33.47 -19.99 -35.81
C PRO A 931 -33.73 -18.64 -35.11
N ASP A 932 -33.54 -17.55 -35.86
CA ASP A 932 -33.34 -16.18 -35.37
C ASP A 932 -34.60 -15.35 -35.02
N ALA A 933 -34.32 -14.14 -34.51
CA ALA A 933 -35.25 -13.19 -33.89
C ALA A 933 -36.16 -12.38 -34.83
N ALA A 934 -37.22 -11.81 -34.26
CA ALA A 934 -37.96 -10.65 -34.78
C ALA A 934 -38.45 -9.74 -33.63
N THR A 935 -38.75 -8.47 -33.93
CA THR A 935 -38.92 -7.37 -32.96
C THR A 935 -40.35 -6.89 -32.73
N VAL A 936 -40.71 -6.56 -31.49
CA VAL A 936 -41.83 -5.66 -31.07
C VAL A 936 -41.37 -4.97 -29.77
N ALA A 937 -41.07 -3.67 -29.71
CA ALA A 937 -41.96 -2.48 -29.63
C ALA A 937 -42.77 -2.37 -28.32
N ALA A 938 -42.87 -1.15 -27.77
CA ALA A 938 -43.46 -0.85 -26.46
C ALA A 938 -44.81 -0.06 -26.57
N PRO A 939 -45.72 -0.16 -25.58
CA PRO A 939 -47.00 0.55 -25.57
C PRO A 939 -46.97 1.93 -24.88
N ALA A 940 -47.98 2.76 -25.16
CA ALA A 940 -48.15 4.12 -24.63
C ALA A 940 -49.24 4.22 -23.52
N THR A 941 -49.51 5.45 -23.05
CA THR A 941 -50.24 5.79 -21.82
C THR A 941 -51.63 6.43 -22.02
N ASP A 942 -52.51 6.29 -21.02
CA ASP A 942 -53.71 7.11 -20.71
C ASP A 942 -54.21 6.70 -19.29
N GLU A 943 -55.03 7.42 -18.49
CA GLU A 943 -55.35 8.85 -18.28
C GLU A 943 -56.30 8.96 -17.04
N ARG A 944 -56.90 10.07 -16.52
CA ARG A 944 -56.90 11.54 -16.68
C ARG A 944 -57.43 12.19 -15.39
N LYS A 945 -56.77 13.19 -14.77
CA LYS A 945 -57.40 14.44 -14.23
C LYS A 945 -56.45 15.35 -13.42
N LYS A 946 -56.84 16.64 -13.32
CA LYS A 946 -56.08 17.79 -12.82
C LYS A 946 -57.05 18.90 -12.33
N TRP A 947 -56.63 19.74 -11.39
CA TRP A 947 -57.17 21.09 -11.16
C TRP A 947 -56.02 22.05 -10.79
N ALA A 948 -56.25 23.37 -10.86
CA ALA A 948 -55.22 24.41 -10.80
C ALA A 948 -55.58 25.58 -9.86
N PRO A 949 -54.72 26.61 -9.77
CA PRO A 949 -55.25 27.97 -9.94
C PRO A 949 -54.51 28.84 -10.97
N LYS A 950 -55.02 30.07 -11.14
CA LYS A 950 -54.70 31.13 -12.14
C LYS A 950 -53.43 31.95 -11.78
N ALA A 951 -52.92 32.92 -12.54
CA ALA A 951 -52.76 33.21 -14.00
C ALA A 951 -52.77 34.73 -14.26
N GLN A 952 -51.93 35.25 -15.18
CA GLN A 952 -52.21 36.51 -15.91
C GLN A 952 -51.45 36.57 -17.27
N GLN A 953 -51.93 37.40 -18.20
CA GLN A 953 -51.45 37.62 -19.58
C GLN A 953 -50.62 38.94 -19.67
N VAL A 954 -50.07 39.48 -20.78
CA VAL A 954 -50.45 39.65 -22.22
C VAL A 954 -49.12 39.93 -23.01
N GLY A 955 -48.92 39.75 -24.32
CA GLY A 955 -49.79 39.42 -25.47
C GLY A 955 -48.97 39.04 -26.72
N ALA A 956 -49.51 39.20 -27.95
CA ALA A 956 -48.97 38.57 -29.18
C ALA A 956 -49.17 39.38 -30.48
N ALA A 957 -48.34 39.08 -31.51
CA ALA A 957 -48.55 39.38 -32.94
C ALA A 957 -47.73 38.40 -33.84
N PRO A 958 -48.06 38.17 -35.14
CA PRO A 958 -47.60 36.99 -35.89
C PRO A 958 -46.78 37.27 -37.19
N VAL A 959 -46.55 36.22 -37.99
CA VAL A 959 -45.69 36.10 -39.19
C VAL A 959 -46.46 36.28 -40.52
N THR A 960 -45.85 36.96 -41.51
CA THR A 960 -45.81 36.71 -42.99
C THR A 960 -44.94 37.82 -43.62
N GLU A 961 -43.88 37.58 -44.41
CA GLU A 961 -43.77 36.92 -45.73
C GLU A 961 -44.09 37.86 -46.92
N ALA A 962 -43.16 37.95 -47.88
CA ALA A 962 -43.28 38.62 -49.18
C ALA A 962 -42.26 38.02 -50.16
N ALA A 963 -42.59 37.92 -51.46
CA ALA A 963 -41.81 37.15 -52.43
C ALA A 963 -41.60 37.87 -53.78
N GLU A 964 -40.42 37.65 -54.38
CA GLU A 964 -40.06 37.65 -55.82
C GLU A 964 -40.34 38.92 -56.70
N PRO A 965 -39.53 39.21 -57.77
CA PRO A 965 -39.35 38.29 -58.91
C PRO A 965 -37.98 38.26 -59.65
N THR A 966 -37.96 37.37 -60.65
CA THR A 966 -36.89 36.95 -61.60
C THR A 966 -36.23 38.01 -62.49
N SER A 967 -34.96 37.80 -62.92
CA SER A 967 -34.52 37.77 -64.35
C SER A 967 -33.00 37.49 -64.55
N GLN A 968 -32.55 37.37 -65.81
CA GLN A 968 -31.26 36.83 -66.33
C GLN A 968 -30.58 37.85 -67.32
N PRO A 969 -29.41 37.59 -67.98
CA PRO A 969 -28.15 36.89 -67.58
C PRO A 969 -26.81 37.53 -68.10
N ALA A 970 -25.66 36.94 -67.71
CA ALA A 970 -24.38 36.80 -68.49
C ALA A 970 -23.48 38.05 -68.76
N PRO A 971 -22.19 37.89 -69.19
CA PRO A 971 -21.40 36.67 -69.45
C PRO A 971 -20.05 36.53 -68.70
N ALA A 972 -19.40 35.35 -68.86
CA ALA A 972 -17.99 35.07 -68.51
C ALA A 972 -17.09 35.15 -69.80
N PRO A 973 -15.90 34.48 -70.02
CA PRO A 973 -15.29 33.25 -69.46
C PRO A 973 -13.86 33.50 -68.85
N ALA A 974 -12.93 32.57 -68.56
CA ALA A 974 -12.59 31.18 -68.95
C ALA A 974 -11.61 30.57 -67.88
N VAL A 975 -11.12 29.32 -67.79
CA VAL A 975 -11.29 27.94 -68.36
C VAL A 975 -10.50 27.02 -67.38
N THR A 976 -11.04 26.02 -66.66
CA THR A 976 -11.42 24.60 -66.98
C THR A 976 -10.27 23.68 -67.47
N PRO A 977 -10.41 22.32 -67.48
CA PRO A 977 -11.14 21.35 -66.60
C PRO A 977 -10.16 20.30 -65.98
N GLU A 978 -10.41 19.45 -64.97
CA GLU A 978 -11.59 18.73 -64.41
C GLU A 978 -11.76 17.26 -64.89
N ALA A 979 -11.85 16.31 -63.94
CA ALA A 979 -12.58 15.03 -64.03
C ALA A 979 -12.85 14.44 -62.61
N ALA A 980 -14.04 13.87 -62.38
CA ALA A 980 -14.56 13.33 -61.10
C ALA A 980 -15.46 12.08 -61.39
N PRO A 981 -16.28 11.45 -60.49
CA PRO A 981 -16.69 11.80 -59.11
C PRO A 981 -16.76 10.61 -58.09
N ALA A 982 -17.51 10.79 -56.98
CA ALA A 982 -17.62 9.92 -55.78
C ALA A 982 -18.86 8.95 -55.84
N PRO A 983 -19.58 8.44 -54.78
CA PRO A 983 -19.64 8.82 -53.33
C PRO A 983 -19.84 7.72 -52.22
N THR A 984 -19.71 8.15 -50.94
CA THR A 984 -20.40 7.71 -49.68
C THR A 984 -20.46 6.24 -49.18
N GLY A 985 -20.25 6.06 -47.86
CA GLY A 985 -20.69 4.87 -47.07
C GLY A 985 -20.28 4.93 -45.58
N GLU A 986 -21.09 4.41 -44.64
CA GLU A 986 -20.83 4.49 -43.18
C GLU A 986 -20.80 3.12 -42.46
N ARG A 987 -19.88 2.97 -41.48
CA ARG A 987 -19.87 2.06 -40.29
C ARG A 987 -19.66 0.52 -40.40
N LYS A 988 -18.77 0.06 -39.48
CA LYS A 988 -18.77 -1.19 -38.65
C LYS A 988 -18.32 -2.56 -39.21
N LYS A 989 -17.04 -2.89 -38.95
CA LYS A 989 -16.56 -3.92 -37.97
C LYS A 989 -17.17 -5.34 -37.99
N TRP A 990 -16.39 -6.35 -38.43
CA TRP A 990 -16.13 -7.61 -37.67
C TRP A 990 -14.78 -8.28 -38.06
N ALA A 991 -14.57 -9.56 -37.70
CA ALA A 991 -13.27 -10.21 -37.44
C ALA A 991 -13.01 -11.50 -38.28
N PRO A 992 -11.79 -12.10 -38.25
CA PRO A 992 -11.34 -13.07 -39.27
C PRO A 992 -11.29 -14.56 -38.86
N LYS A 993 -11.29 -15.44 -39.86
CA LYS A 993 -10.79 -16.85 -39.93
C LYS A 993 -10.98 -17.39 -41.37
N ALA A 994 -10.27 -18.37 -41.92
CA ALA A 994 -8.90 -18.89 -41.72
C ALA A 994 -8.56 -19.92 -42.84
N ALA A 995 -7.26 -20.17 -43.10
CA ALA A 995 -6.72 -21.14 -44.08
C ALA A 995 -7.03 -20.81 -45.58
N THR A 996 -6.37 -21.36 -46.60
CA THR A 996 -5.39 -22.48 -46.68
C THR A 996 -4.33 -22.19 -47.77
N ALA A 997 -3.14 -22.82 -47.71
CA ALA A 997 -2.17 -22.81 -48.81
C ALA A 997 -2.58 -23.75 -49.96
N PRO A 998 -2.06 -23.53 -51.18
CA PRO A 998 -1.07 -24.48 -51.72
C PRO A 998 0.10 -23.83 -52.49
N ALA A 999 1.03 -24.65 -52.97
CA ALA A 999 2.20 -24.34 -53.82
C ALA A 999 2.48 -25.59 -54.74
N PRO A 1000 3.52 -25.65 -55.61
CA PRO A 1000 4.50 -24.64 -56.05
C PRO A 1000 4.71 -24.63 -57.61
N ASP A 1001 5.90 -24.21 -58.08
CA ASP A 1001 6.64 -24.66 -59.29
C ASP A 1001 6.31 -24.11 -60.71
N VAL A 1002 7.29 -23.83 -61.62
CA VAL A 1002 8.77 -23.63 -61.49
C VAL A 1002 9.41 -23.01 -62.79
N GLN A 1003 10.67 -22.52 -62.70
CA GLN A 1003 11.67 -22.24 -63.79
C GLN A 1003 11.43 -21.05 -64.77
N ALA A 1004 12.45 -20.40 -65.39
CA ALA A 1004 13.92 -20.36 -65.20
C ALA A 1004 14.59 -19.15 -65.93
N ALA A 1005 15.77 -18.70 -65.47
CA ALA A 1005 16.73 -17.84 -66.20
C ALA A 1005 18.15 -17.91 -65.57
N ALA A 1006 19.18 -17.32 -66.21
CA ALA A 1006 20.61 -17.43 -65.83
C ALA A 1006 21.33 -16.03 -65.84
N PRO A 1007 22.69 -15.88 -65.77
CA PRO A 1007 23.30 -15.16 -64.64
C PRO A 1007 24.12 -13.90 -64.99
N GLU A 1008 24.28 -12.99 -64.01
CA GLU A 1008 25.11 -11.75 -64.10
C GLU A 1008 25.80 -11.40 -62.74
N PRO A 1009 26.59 -10.31 -62.60
CA PRO A 1009 27.79 -10.31 -61.74
C PRO A 1009 27.57 -10.10 -60.22
N GLN A 1010 28.57 -10.52 -59.45
CA GLN A 1010 28.59 -10.43 -57.98
C GLN A 1010 29.08 -9.08 -57.44
N VAL A 1011 28.26 -8.44 -56.61
CA VAL A 1011 28.68 -7.52 -55.53
C VAL A 1011 27.94 -7.96 -54.27
N ALA A 1012 28.62 -7.98 -53.11
CA ALA A 1012 28.14 -8.66 -51.91
C ALA A 1012 27.04 -7.91 -51.16
N ALA A 1013 26.12 -8.66 -50.54
CA ALA A 1013 25.12 -8.14 -49.60
C ALA A 1013 25.71 -8.03 -48.18
N PRO A 1014 25.25 -7.06 -47.35
CA PRO A 1014 25.61 -6.97 -45.94
C PRO A 1014 24.95 -8.10 -45.12
N GLU A 1015 25.62 -8.51 -44.04
CA GLU A 1015 25.16 -9.59 -43.16
C GLU A 1015 23.93 -9.21 -42.31
N PRO A 1016 23.08 -10.19 -41.91
CA PRO A 1016 21.99 -9.94 -40.98
C PRO A 1016 22.52 -9.60 -39.58
N VAL A 1017 22.24 -8.37 -39.13
CA VAL A 1017 22.57 -7.92 -37.76
C VAL A 1017 21.85 -8.82 -36.74
N ALA A 1018 22.59 -9.23 -35.70
CA ALA A 1018 22.10 -10.17 -34.70
C ALA A 1018 20.88 -9.64 -33.92
N ALA A 1019 20.01 -10.57 -33.50
CA ALA A 1019 18.81 -10.25 -32.72
C ALA A 1019 19.15 -9.59 -31.36
N PRO A 1020 18.31 -8.67 -30.87
CA PRO A 1020 18.57 -7.93 -29.64
C PRO A 1020 18.51 -8.85 -28.41
N ILE A 1021 19.54 -8.80 -27.56
CA ILE A 1021 19.61 -9.56 -26.31
C ILE A 1021 18.75 -8.83 -25.26
N THR A 1022 17.46 -9.17 -25.20
CA THR A 1022 16.54 -8.74 -24.15
C THR A 1022 16.50 -9.75 -23.00
N GLU A 1023 17.66 -10.03 -22.40
CA GLU A 1023 17.78 -10.95 -21.27
C GLU A 1023 18.46 -10.23 -20.09
N HIS A 1024 17.65 -9.86 -19.09
CA HIS A 1024 18.18 -9.52 -17.78
C HIS A 1024 18.73 -10.80 -17.15
N VAL A 1025 20.02 -10.83 -16.83
CA VAL A 1025 20.66 -12.00 -16.21
C VAL A 1025 20.11 -12.19 -14.79
N HIS A 1026 19.08 -13.03 -14.68
CA HIS A 1026 18.65 -13.58 -13.39
C HIS A 1026 19.75 -14.50 -12.86
N LEU A 1027 20.40 -14.10 -11.77
CA LEU A 1027 21.36 -14.94 -11.02
C LEU A 1027 20.64 -16.01 -10.18
N GLU A 1028 19.83 -16.86 -10.85
CA GLU A 1028 19.29 -18.12 -10.31
C GLU A 1028 20.05 -19.33 -10.90
N GLN A 1029 21.38 -19.24 -11.05
CA GLN A 1029 22.21 -20.38 -11.49
C GLN A 1029 23.70 -20.31 -11.09
N VAL A 1030 23.97 -20.31 -9.79
CA VAL A 1030 25.22 -20.86 -9.23
C VAL A 1030 24.83 -22.02 -8.32
N GLY A 1031 25.42 -23.19 -8.52
CA GLY A 1031 25.05 -24.41 -7.80
C GLY A 1031 25.43 -24.40 -6.33
N GLU A 1032 24.72 -25.21 -5.55
CA GLU A 1032 25.02 -25.48 -4.14
C GLU A 1032 26.43 -26.08 -4.01
N ASN A 1033 27.35 -25.35 -3.38
CA ASN A 1033 28.60 -25.93 -2.89
C ASN A 1033 28.46 -26.19 -1.40
N LEU A 1034 28.31 -27.46 -1.04
CA LEU A 1034 28.35 -27.94 0.33
C LEU A 1034 29.72 -27.65 0.95
N LEU A 1035 29.71 -27.04 2.13
CA LEU A 1035 30.86 -26.99 3.03
C LEU A 1035 30.42 -27.57 4.38
N GLU A 1036 30.60 -28.89 4.52
CA GLU A 1036 30.67 -29.52 5.84
C GLU A 1036 32.05 -29.23 6.49
N GLU A 1037 32.12 -29.39 7.80
CA GLU A 1037 33.24 -28.90 8.61
C GLU A 1037 34.44 -29.86 8.62
N GLY A 1038 35.65 -29.30 8.60
CA GLY A 1038 36.68 -29.73 9.57
C GLY A 1038 37.99 -30.38 9.07
N GLN A 1039 39.08 -29.87 9.66
CA GLN A 1039 40.36 -30.53 9.95
C GLN A 1039 41.40 -30.69 8.81
N GLY A 1040 42.68 -30.68 9.21
CA GLY A 1040 43.82 -31.16 8.40
C GLY A 1040 44.82 -30.08 7.95
N ALA A 1041 45.78 -29.72 8.82
CA ALA A 1041 46.87 -28.79 8.46
C ALA A 1041 48.03 -29.47 7.69
N THR A 1042 48.94 -28.63 7.16
CA THR A 1042 50.39 -28.84 6.88
C THR A 1042 50.92 -28.79 5.42
N SER A 1043 51.96 -27.94 5.27
CA SER A 1043 53.16 -28.02 4.41
C SER A 1043 53.10 -28.22 2.88
N GLU A 1044 53.52 -27.14 2.20
CA GLU A 1044 54.50 -27.08 1.09
C GLU A 1044 54.14 -27.50 -0.37
N PRO A 1045 54.82 -26.94 -1.39
CA PRO A 1045 54.40 -27.03 -2.79
C PRO A 1045 55.18 -28.05 -3.65
N GLY A 1046 54.47 -28.76 -4.54
CA GLY A 1046 55.04 -29.73 -5.48
C GLY A 1046 54.55 -29.51 -6.92
N ALA A 1047 55.47 -29.50 -7.88
CA ALA A 1047 55.20 -29.09 -9.27
C ALA A 1047 54.60 -30.18 -10.18
N GLY A 1048 53.83 -29.77 -11.19
CA GLY A 1048 53.91 -30.38 -12.53
C GLY A 1048 52.60 -30.72 -13.27
N GLY A 1049 52.68 -30.67 -14.61
CA GLY A 1049 51.91 -31.60 -15.46
C GLY A 1049 50.62 -31.10 -16.13
N ARG A 1050 50.76 -30.33 -17.23
CA ARG A 1050 49.68 -30.04 -18.19
C ARG A 1050 48.94 -31.32 -18.66
N LYS A 1051 47.62 -31.23 -18.87
CA LYS A 1051 46.97 -31.69 -20.14
C LYS A 1051 45.55 -31.13 -20.31
N LYS A 1052 45.18 -30.86 -21.57
CA LYS A 1052 43.83 -30.42 -21.97
C LYS A 1052 42.85 -31.60 -21.96
N TRP A 1053 41.57 -31.31 -21.72
CA TRP A 1053 40.45 -32.11 -22.20
C TRP A 1053 39.52 -31.25 -23.07
N GLN A 1054 38.82 -31.86 -24.03
CA GLN A 1054 37.80 -31.20 -24.88
C GLN A 1054 36.46 -31.91 -24.69
N PRO A 1055 35.33 -31.18 -24.65
CA PRO A 1055 34.02 -31.77 -24.43
C PRO A 1055 33.54 -32.56 -25.65
N LYS A 1056 32.90 -33.72 -25.40
CA LYS A 1056 32.09 -34.43 -26.41
C LYS A 1056 30.64 -33.97 -26.36
N LYS A 1057 29.98 -33.94 -27.52
CA LYS A 1057 28.58 -33.57 -27.69
C LYS A 1057 27.61 -34.64 -27.16
N LYS A 1058 26.42 -34.21 -26.76
CA LYS A 1058 25.18 -35.00 -26.74
C LYS A 1058 24.89 -35.64 -28.11
N PRO A 1059 24.09 -36.73 -28.13
CA PRO A 1059 22.89 -36.85 -28.96
C PRO A 1059 21.63 -36.49 -28.14
N GLU A 1060 20.64 -35.91 -28.84
CA GLU A 1060 19.23 -35.74 -28.44
C GLU A 1060 18.98 -35.25 -26.97
#